data_AF-A0A933NAE2-F1
#
_entry.id   AF-A0A933NAE2-F1
#
_cell.length_a   1.000
_cell.length_b   1.000
_cell.length_c   1.000
_cell.angle_alpha   90.00
_cell.angle_beta   90.00
_cell.angle_gamma   90.00
#
_symmetry.space_group_name_H-M   'P 1'
#
loop_
_entity.id
_entity.type
_entity.pdbx_description
1 polymer ?
#
loop_
_entity_poly.entity_id
_entity_poly.type
_entity_poly.pdbx_seq_one_letter_code
_entity_poly.pdbx_strand_id
1 'polypeptide(L)'
;MKRWSARVGLATALALASCTGEDGAQGPAGPAGSQGSAGAAGTQGPKGDRGNDGLAGEAGDDGQDGAAGAQGAQGAQGAQGLPGTAGTNGTNGASGADGQDCWDLDGNGVGDLATEDFNADGVVNGWDCRGFDADYVPLAPQGVVGFVKDTADDPVVGATIYLVPAGDIPTATIALTDIVVERASTVDEPLEDTIAQNGAGYLQDVTDANGFYRITPIPAGRYFLVAVPGDSTHLPGGSVCRTSMAQSELVGQQINVEVSTTPSAAAEYVGPTVCLNCHGFIHETKTAHNLGIRSIGATGPLQDSRRFPDWQNPLAKFTAAGTRLYYYAYNGNASSPDWKVSETDPGANVSFTALLYSIGNQYFVELTDVKGTTPQATHEVDLSYGGGVFKQRFVTKIAGSRYTLPIQFNFEGQTDETQPSSRWVWQQYNAHYWYDEALPGLRLPSKTKAFDNNCAGCHFTGFSLTGDSTAGYKAHAVPDANGEMDYDGDGLAEMMNISCESCHGPGSEHWEKAGRGHAIVTPGLLTPEREVAICTQCHSRALGIGGGATEAYLDANGKTFRAGLSRKDLLTNYISRLDDGMWDANKGDGKHSKKHHQQASDFIKTSMYRNSTQLMTCADCHDPHGNTGLRHQIRERLDNSNAAVGEGLCMSCHEDTLPAAATLADRQQAHWAQKGIVNVGMLDIGCVDCHMSKTAKSGSGRRQLTIAGTAYYSGDVSSHLFDVPRRTSIATKAGDMMAIPYTNACGLCHVNAP
;
A
#
# COMPACT_ATOMS: atom_id res chain seq x y z
N MET A 1 -15.70 -55.80 23.07
CA MET A 1 -16.76 -55.42 24.03
C MET A 1 -16.05 -54.92 25.29
N LYS A 2 -16.20 -53.73 25.87
CA LYS A 2 -17.10 -52.58 25.71
C LYS A 2 -16.35 -51.31 26.19
N ARG A 3 -16.46 -50.24 25.38
CA ARG A 3 -16.64 -48.80 25.71
C ARG A 3 -15.52 -48.02 26.44
N TRP A 4 -14.87 -47.14 25.67
CA TRP A 4 -14.34 -45.85 26.12
C TRP A 4 -15.21 -44.73 25.51
N SER A 5 -15.51 -43.71 26.32
CA SER A 5 -16.24 -42.50 25.92
C SER A 5 -15.32 -41.28 25.98
N ALA A 6 -15.21 -40.63 24.82
CA ALA A 6 -14.83 -39.26 24.47
C ALA A 6 -14.39 -38.27 25.57
N ARG A 7 -13.23 -37.64 25.34
CA ARG A 7 -13.07 -36.17 25.29
C ARG A 7 -12.10 -35.82 24.16
N VAL A 8 -12.59 -35.01 23.23
CA VAL A 8 -11.85 -34.49 22.07
C VAL A 8 -11.02 -33.30 22.53
N GLY A 9 -9.71 -33.43 22.44
CA GLY A 9 -8.75 -32.33 22.44
C GLY A 9 -7.80 -32.62 21.29
N LEU A 10 -7.97 -31.89 20.17
CA LEU A 10 -7.09 -31.98 19.01
C LEU A 10 -6.24 -30.71 18.98
N ALA A 11 -5.21 -30.69 19.82
CA ALA A 11 -4.00 -29.93 19.52
C ALA A 11 -3.13 -30.86 18.68
N THR A 12 -3.29 -30.81 17.36
CA THR A 12 -2.39 -31.52 16.45
C THR A 12 -1.14 -30.69 16.27
N ALA A 13 0.00 -31.30 16.60
CA ALA A 13 1.33 -30.78 16.40
C ALA A 13 1.52 -30.34 14.94
N LEU A 14 1.83 -29.04 14.74
CA LEU A 14 2.40 -28.54 13.50
C LEU A 14 3.75 -29.24 13.29
N ALA A 15 3.82 -30.11 12.30
CA ALA A 15 5.08 -30.59 11.76
C ALA A 15 5.77 -29.41 11.04
N LEU A 16 7.00 -29.12 11.42
CA LEU A 16 7.92 -28.25 10.69
C LEU A 16 8.18 -28.88 9.31
N ALA A 17 7.38 -28.51 8.31
CA ALA A 17 7.74 -28.70 6.91
C ALA A 17 8.66 -27.54 6.52
N SER A 18 9.95 -27.83 6.36
CA SER A 18 10.90 -26.94 5.73
C SER A 18 10.59 -26.84 4.24
N CYS A 19 10.41 -25.62 3.74
CA CYS A 19 10.21 -25.32 2.32
C CYS A 19 11.51 -25.55 1.52
N THR A 20 11.82 -26.81 1.22
CA THR A 20 12.80 -27.19 0.19
C THR A 20 12.37 -28.52 -0.43
N GLY A 21 11.84 -28.50 -1.66
CA GLY A 21 11.95 -29.67 -2.53
C GLY A 21 13.39 -29.73 -3.03
N GLU A 22 14.17 -30.69 -2.55
CA GLU A 22 15.50 -30.97 -3.12
C GLU A 22 15.32 -31.74 -4.43
N ASP A 23 15.74 -31.15 -5.56
CA ASP A 23 16.04 -31.92 -6.76
C ASP A 23 17.15 -32.94 -6.45
N GLY A 24 17.00 -34.16 -6.98
CA GLY A 24 17.97 -35.24 -6.78
C GLY A 24 19.39 -34.81 -7.16
N ALA A 25 20.33 -34.97 -6.24
CA ALA A 25 21.72 -34.53 -6.41
C ALA A 25 22.36 -35.03 -7.72
N GLN A 26 22.84 -34.09 -8.54
CA GLN A 26 23.78 -34.36 -9.63
C GLN A 26 25.03 -35.02 -9.04
N GLY A 27 25.51 -36.10 -9.67
CA GLY A 27 26.73 -36.79 -9.23
C GLY A 27 27.93 -35.83 -9.12
N PRO A 28 28.81 -35.98 -8.13
CA PRO A 28 29.87 -35.01 -7.86
C PRO A 28 30.80 -34.85 -9.07
N ALA A 29 31.13 -33.61 -9.40
CA ALA A 29 32.17 -33.27 -10.35
C ALA A 29 33.51 -33.88 -9.90
N GLY A 30 34.31 -34.35 -10.87
CA GLY A 30 35.67 -34.84 -10.58
C GLY A 30 36.52 -33.75 -9.90
N PRO A 31 37.48 -34.13 -9.03
CA PRO A 31 38.27 -33.16 -8.28
C PRO A 31 39.04 -32.21 -9.23
N ALA A 32 39.00 -30.92 -8.92
CA ALA A 32 39.76 -29.89 -9.64
C ALA A 32 41.27 -30.17 -9.54
N GLY A 33 42.00 -29.93 -10.63
CA GLY A 33 43.46 -30.00 -10.63
C GLY A 33 44.06 -29.02 -9.62
N SER A 34 45.14 -29.43 -8.94
CA SER A 34 45.82 -28.60 -7.93
C SER A 34 46.25 -27.25 -8.52
N GLN A 35 45.83 -26.16 -7.87
CA GLN A 35 46.21 -24.80 -8.21
C GLN A 35 47.74 -24.63 -8.15
N GLY A 36 48.33 -24.01 -9.19
CA GLY A 36 49.75 -23.68 -9.20
C GLY A 36 50.11 -22.71 -8.05
N SER A 37 51.29 -22.89 -7.47
CA SER A 37 51.79 -22.03 -6.38
C SER A 37 51.87 -20.56 -6.82
N ALA A 38 51.38 -19.66 -5.95
CA ALA A 38 51.41 -18.21 -6.18
C ALA A 38 52.83 -17.69 -6.38
N GLY A 39 53.00 -16.76 -7.33
CA GLY A 39 54.27 -16.06 -7.54
C GLY A 39 54.64 -15.18 -6.34
N ALA A 40 55.94 -15.02 -6.07
CA ALA A 40 56.44 -14.18 -4.98
C ALA A 40 56.00 -12.71 -5.16
N ALA A 41 55.59 -12.08 -4.06
CA ALA A 41 55.18 -10.68 -4.04
C ALA A 41 56.35 -9.74 -4.40
N GLY A 42 56.07 -8.73 -5.24
CA GLY A 42 57.04 -7.69 -5.59
C GLY A 42 57.39 -6.81 -4.38
N THR A 43 58.65 -6.39 -4.28
CA THR A 43 59.13 -5.51 -3.21
C THR A 43 58.53 -4.11 -3.32
N GLN A 44 58.03 -3.57 -2.21
CA GLN A 44 57.48 -2.22 -2.10
C GLN A 44 58.54 -1.14 -2.43
N GLY A 45 58.19 -0.17 -3.28
CA GLY A 45 59.05 0.98 -3.59
C GLY A 45 59.21 1.92 -2.38
N PRO A 46 60.34 2.64 -2.25
CA PRO A 46 60.57 3.54 -1.12
C PRO A 46 59.58 4.70 -1.12
N LYS A 47 59.17 5.12 0.08
CA LYS A 47 58.28 6.25 0.34
C LYS A 47 58.98 7.56 -0.03
N GLY A 48 58.29 8.44 -0.77
CA GLY A 48 58.80 9.78 -1.12
C GLY A 48 58.94 10.70 0.10
N ASP A 49 59.93 11.58 0.07
CA ASP A 49 60.23 12.52 1.15
C ASP A 49 59.14 13.58 1.33
N ARG A 50 58.92 14.00 2.58
CA ARG A 50 57.95 15.01 2.98
C ARG A 50 58.45 16.40 2.58
N GLY A 51 57.62 17.20 1.90
CA GLY A 51 57.91 18.61 1.61
C GLY A 51 57.96 19.46 2.88
N ASN A 52 58.85 20.47 2.88
CA ASN A 52 59.03 21.40 4.01
C ASN A 52 57.82 22.35 4.16
N ASP A 53 57.47 22.67 5.41
CA ASP A 53 56.36 23.57 5.74
C ASP A 53 56.65 25.02 5.32
N GLY A 54 55.68 25.67 4.67
CA GLY A 54 55.73 27.09 4.29
C GLY A 54 55.29 28.02 5.42
N LEU A 55 55.98 29.15 5.57
CA LEU A 55 55.70 30.21 6.55
C LEU A 55 54.45 31.02 6.16
N ALA A 56 53.67 31.44 7.16
CA ALA A 56 52.44 32.22 6.98
C ALA A 56 52.71 33.71 6.75
N GLY A 57 51.95 34.33 5.84
CA GLY A 57 51.93 35.79 5.66
C GLY A 57 50.89 36.30 4.65
N GLU A 58 49.90 37.02 5.21
CA GLU A 58 49.01 38.08 4.71
C GLU A 58 48.11 37.91 3.45
N ALA A 59 46.90 38.47 3.57
CA ALA A 59 45.77 38.35 2.65
C ALA A 59 45.73 39.48 1.61
N GLY A 60 45.27 39.15 0.38
CA GLY A 60 44.84 40.12 -0.62
C GLY A 60 44.58 39.53 -2.02
N ASP A 61 43.28 39.52 -2.36
CA ASP A 61 42.58 39.45 -3.66
C ASP A 61 42.74 38.26 -4.63
N ASP A 62 41.57 37.74 -5.04
CA ASP A 62 41.35 36.57 -5.89
C ASP A 62 41.92 36.73 -7.31
N GLY A 63 42.82 35.81 -7.68
CA GLY A 63 43.32 35.59 -9.03
C GLY A 63 42.75 34.30 -9.63
N GLN A 64 42.35 34.37 -10.90
CA GLN A 64 41.71 33.32 -11.71
C GLN A 64 42.40 31.95 -11.63
N ASP A 65 41.58 30.89 -11.52
CA ASP A 65 42.02 29.49 -11.50
C ASP A 65 42.91 29.14 -12.71
N GLY A 66 44.06 28.57 -12.42
CA GLY A 66 45.00 28.06 -13.42
C GLY A 66 44.48 26.80 -14.12
N ALA A 67 44.82 26.63 -15.40
CA ALA A 67 44.45 25.48 -16.20
C ALA A 67 44.92 24.15 -15.58
N ALA A 68 44.04 23.14 -15.62
CA ALA A 68 44.32 21.80 -15.11
C ALA A 68 45.56 21.18 -15.77
N GLY A 69 46.44 20.59 -14.95
CA GLY A 69 47.64 19.90 -15.42
C GLY A 69 47.30 18.70 -16.29
N ALA A 70 48.12 18.44 -17.32
CA ALA A 70 47.94 17.33 -18.25
C ALA A 70 48.00 15.98 -17.54
N GLN A 71 47.03 15.11 -17.85
CA GLN A 71 46.96 13.73 -17.36
C GLN A 71 48.20 12.93 -17.81
N GLY A 72 48.82 12.21 -16.86
CA GLY A 72 49.98 11.36 -17.15
C GLY A 72 49.66 10.25 -18.15
N ALA A 73 50.62 9.92 -19.01
CA ALA A 73 50.47 8.88 -20.02
C ALA A 73 50.21 7.49 -19.42
N GLN A 74 49.24 6.77 -19.98
CA GLN A 74 48.89 5.40 -19.59
C GLN A 74 50.06 4.45 -19.86
N GLY A 75 50.37 3.59 -18.89
CA GLY A 75 51.43 2.58 -19.03
C GLY A 75 51.13 1.57 -20.14
N ALA A 76 52.17 1.13 -20.85
CA ALA A 76 52.05 0.16 -21.94
C ALA A 76 51.53 -1.21 -21.44
N GLN A 77 50.59 -1.78 -22.18
CA GLN A 77 50.01 -3.10 -21.91
C GLN A 77 51.07 -4.19 -22.05
N GLY A 78 51.11 -5.12 -21.08
CA GLY A 78 52.02 -6.26 -21.11
C GLY A 78 51.76 -7.20 -22.30
N ALA A 79 52.83 -7.77 -22.86
CA ALA A 79 52.73 -8.69 -23.98
C ALA A 79 51.94 -9.97 -23.63
N GLN A 80 51.08 -10.40 -24.55
CA GLN A 80 50.27 -11.60 -24.45
C GLN A 80 51.15 -12.87 -24.41
N GLY A 81 50.87 -13.78 -23.47
CA GLY A 81 51.56 -15.06 -23.37
C GLY A 81 51.30 -15.96 -24.60
N LEU A 82 52.32 -16.72 -25.02
CA LEU A 82 52.22 -17.65 -26.14
C LEU A 82 51.21 -18.79 -25.85
N PRO A 83 50.38 -19.20 -26.83
CA PRO A 83 49.46 -20.32 -26.67
C PRO A 83 50.17 -21.64 -26.38
N GLY A 84 49.60 -22.44 -25.49
CA GLY A 84 50.07 -23.81 -25.23
C GLY A 84 49.91 -24.72 -26.45
N THR A 85 50.82 -25.68 -26.60
CA THR A 85 50.79 -26.68 -27.68
C THR A 85 49.55 -27.57 -27.62
N ALA A 86 48.93 -27.81 -28.79
CA ALA A 86 47.71 -28.59 -28.93
C ALA A 86 47.86 -30.04 -28.42
N GLY A 87 46.85 -30.51 -27.68
CA GLY A 87 46.71 -31.92 -27.33
C GLY A 87 46.37 -32.77 -28.56
N THR A 88 46.78 -34.04 -28.54
CA THR A 88 46.51 -35.01 -29.61
C THR A 88 45.01 -35.33 -29.71
N ASN A 89 44.47 -35.25 -30.93
CA ASN A 89 43.06 -35.55 -31.25
C ASN A 89 42.63 -36.93 -30.74
N GLY A 90 41.54 -36.95 -29.96
CA GLY A 90 40.71 -38.14 -29.83
C GLY A 90 40.03 -38.44 -31.16
N THR A 91 39.83 -39.72 -31.47
CA THR A 91 39.08 -40.15 -32.65
C THR A 91 37.68 -39.58 -32.61
N ASN A 92 37.25 -38.91 -33.69
CA ASN A 92 35.88 -38.45 -33.86
C ASN A 92 34.91 -39.62 -33.62
N GLY A 93 33.95 -39.43 -32.71
CA GLY A 93 32.74 -40.24 -32.72
C GLY A 93 32.02 -40.07 -34.06
N ALA A 94 31.24 -41.07 -34.47
CA ALA A 94 30.40 -40.96 -35.65
C ALA A 94 29.54 -39.69 -35.56
N SER A 95 29.39 -38.96 -36.66
CA SER A 95 28.40 -37.88 -36.75
C SER A 95 27.05 -38.40 -36.27
N GLY A 96 26.38 -37.65 -35.39
CA GLY A 96 24.98 -37.91 -35.07
C GLY A 96 24.15 -37.89 -36.36
N ALA A 97 23.04 -38.62 -36.38
CA ALA A 97 22.08 -38.52 -37.46
C ALA A 97 21.65 -37.06 -37.65
N ASP A 98 21.45 -36.63 -38.90
CA ASP A 98 20.84 -35.34 -39.21
C ASP A 98 19.50 -35.24 -38.45
N GLY A 99 19.24 -34.09 -37.82
CA GLY A 99 18.03 -33.90 -37.02
C GLY A 99 16.78 -34.03 -37.89
N GLN A 100 15.76 -34.73 -37.39
CA GLN A 100 14.43 -34.71 -38.00
C GLN A 100 13.88 -33.28 -37.97
N ASP A 101 13.34 -32.83 -39.09
CA ASP A 101 12.66 -31.55 -39.18
C ASP A 101 11.45 -31.55 -38.23
N CYS A 102 11.28 -30.50 -37.43
CA CYS A 102 10.31 -30.51 -36.31
C CYS A 102 8.82 -30.50 -36.70
N TRP A 103 8.53 -30.37 -37.99
CA TRP A 103 7.20 -30.49 -38.58
C TRP A 103 6.91 -31.91 -39.10
N ASP A 104 7.93 -32.77 -39.20
CA ASP A 104 7.85 -34.15 -39.70
C ASP A 104 7.37 -35.09 -38.58
N LEU A 105 6.04 -35.14 -38.39
CA LEU A 105 5.41 -35.81 -37.25
C LEU A 105 5.47 -37.34 -37.36
N ASP A 106 5.58 -37.87 -38.57
CA ASP A 106 5.69 -39.32 -38.81
C ASP A 106 7.13 -39.78 -39.15
N GLY A 107 8.07 -38.83 -39.29
CA GLY A 107 9.48 -39.08 -39.48
C GLY A 107 9.85 -39.54 -40.90
N ASN A 108 8.98 -39.26 -41.88
CA ASN A 108 9.13 -39.69 -43.26
C ASN A 108 9.91 -38.67 -44.14
N GLY A 109 10.15 -37.46 -43.63
CA GLY A 109 10.86 -36.36 -44.29
C GLY A 109 10.07 -35.65 -45.39
N VAL A 110 8.74 -35.77 -45.40
CA VAL A 110 7.81 -35.25 -46.42
C VAL A 110 6.68 -34.50 -45.72
N GLY A 111 6.48 -33.23 -46.08
CA GLY A 111 5.44 -32.40 -45.48
C GLY A 111 4.02 -32.79 -45.92
N ASP A 112 3.27 -33.40 -45.02
CA ASP A 112 1.88 -33.83 -45.23
C ASP A 112 0.88 -32.72 -44.86
N LEU A 113 0.43 -31.95 -45.85
CA LEU A 113 -0.50 -30.81 -45.65
C LEU A 113 -1.77 -31.13 -44.85
N ALA A 114 -2.23 -32.38 -44.82
CA ALA A 114 -3.44 -32.75 -44.07
C ALA A 114 -3.21 -32.90 -42.56
N THR A 115 -1.95 -33.11 -42.15
CA THR A 115 -1.58 -33.51 -40.78
C THR A 115 -0.46 -32.66 -40.19
N GLU A 116 0.33 -31.98 -41.02
CA GLU A 116 1.57 -31.28 -40.66
C GLU A 116 1.57 -29.81 -41.07
N ASP A 117 0.56 -29.31 -41.80
CA ASP A 117 0.33 -27.87 -42.02
C ASP A 117 -0.51 -27.33 -40.85
N PHE A 118 0.15 -27.06 -39.74
CA PHE A 118 -0.52 -26.69 -38.49
C PHE A 118 -1.02 -25.25 -38.53
N ASN A 119 -0.30 -24.37 -39.23
CA ASN A 119 -0.66 -22.95 -39.34
C ASN A 119 -1.70 -22.69 -40.45
N ALA A 120 -2.03 -23.70 -41.26
CA ALA A 120 -2.99 -23.68 -42.36
C ALA A 120 -2.66 -22.66 -43.47
N ASP A 121 -1.37 -22.40 -43.69
CA ASP A 121 -0.89 -21.50 -44.75
C ASP A 121 -0.65 -22.20 -46.10
N GLY A 122 -0.78 -23.54 -46.14
CA GLY A 122 -0.58 -24.35 -47.32
C GLY A 122 0.86 -24.78 -47.57
N VAL A 123 1.78 -24.58 -46.62
CA VAL A 123 3.22 -24.86 -46.74
C VAL A 123 3.79 -25.48 -45.47
N VAL A 124 4.10 -26.78 -45.50
CA VAL A 124 4.77 -27.45 -44.37
C VAL A 124 6.26 -27.04 -44.28
N ASN A 125 6.65 -26.37 -43.20
CA ASN A 125 7.99 -25.87 -42.96
C ASN A 125 8.28 -25.66 -41.45
N GLY A 126 9.39 -25.01 -41.11
CA GLY A 126 9.79 -24.74 -39.73
C GLY A 126 8.76 -23.98 -38.86
N TRP A 127 7.74 -23.36 -39.46
CA TRP A 127 6.64 -22.67 -38.79
C TRP A 127 5.50 -23.62 -38.36
N ASP A 128 5.55 -24.89 -38.77
CA ASP A 128 4.63 -25.95 -38.35
C ASP A 128 5.18 -26.82 -37.22
N CYS A 129 6.41 -26.52 -36.80
CA CYS A 129 7.09 -27.24 -35.74
C CYS A 129 6.40 -27.10 -34.40
N ARG A 130 6.14 -28.24 -33.75
CA ARG A 130 5.73 -28.27 -32.34
C ARG A 130 6.90 -28.70 -31.47
N GLY A 131 7.42 -27.79 -30.66
CA GLY A 131 8.34 -28.11 -29.57
C GLY A 131 9.75 -27.55 -29.72
N PHE A 132 9.90 -26.23 -29.55
CA PHE A 132 11.08 -25.65 -28.90
C PHE A 132 10.78 -24.48 -27.94
N ASP A 133 9.52 -24.03 -27.86
CA ASP A 133 8.96 -23.36 -26.69
C ASP A 133 7.55 -23.93 -26.52
N ALA A 134 7.23 -24.53 -25.36
CA ALA A 134 5.86 -25.01 -25.08
C ALA A 134 4.82 -23.86 -25.11
N ASP A 135 5.32 -22.62 -25.08
CA ASP A 135 4.56 -21.40 -25.07
C ASP A 135 4.60 -20.65 -26.40
N TYR A 136 5.12 -21.17 -27.52
CA TYR A 136 5.06 -20.48 -28.81
C TYR A 136 3.89 -20.96 -29.69
N VAL A 137 3.11 -20.03 -30.24
CA VAL A 137 1.98 -20.33 -31.14
C VAL A 137 2.05 -19.50 -32.44
N PRO A 138 1.68 -20.09 -33.60
CA PRO A 138 1.63 -19.36 -34.86
C PRO A 138 0.77 -18.09 -34.77
N LEU A 139 1.42 -16.96 -35.01
CA LEU A 139 0.83 -15.63 -34.89
C LEU A 139 -0.37 -15.48 -35.82
N ALA A 140 -1.40 -14.77 -35.36
CA ALA A 140 -2.57 -14.45 -36.17
C ALA A 140 -2.33 -13.11 -36.90
N PRO A 141 -2.13 -13.05 -38.23
CA PRO A 141 -1.77 -11.79 -38.91
C PRO A 141 -2.82 -10.69 -38.84
N GLN A 142 -4.07 -11.02 -38.47
CA GLN A 142 -5.17 -10.09 -38.26
C GLN A 142 -5.74 -10.14 -36.84
N GLY A 143 -5.09 -10.85 -35.92
CA GLY A 143 -5.59 -11.11 -34.58
C GLY A 143 -4.50 -11.24 -33.54
N VAL A 144 -4.89 -11.67 -32.35
CA VAL A 144 -3.98 -11.93 -31.22
C VAL A 144 -4.16 -13.37 -30.76
N VAL A 145 -3.05 -13.99 -30.35
CA VAL A 145 -3.01 -15.33 -29.74
C VAL A 145 -2.32 -15.26 -28.39
N GLY A 146 -2.47 -16.29 -27.57
CA GLY A 146 -1.70 -16.39 -26.34
C GLY A 146 -2.16 -17.53 -25.45
N PHE A 147 -1.55 -17.62 -24.28
CA PHE A 147 -1.90 -18.56 -23.23
C PHE A 147 -2.36 -17.81 -21.99
N VAL A 148 -3.33 -18.39 -21.28
CA VAL A 148 -3.73 -17.95 -19.94
C VAL A 148 -3.23 -18.97 -18.94
N LYS A 149 -2.39 -18.53 -18.01
CA LYS A 149 -1.82 -19.36 -16.96
C LYS A 149 -1.99 -18.69 -15.60
N ASP A 150 -1.97 -19.48 -14.54
CA ASP A 150 -1.99 -18.97 -13.18
C ASP A 150 -0.56 -18.64 -12.69
N THR A 151 -0.46 -18.17 -11.45
CA THR A 151 0.81 -17.83 -10.78
C THR A 151 1.71 -19.04 -10.48
N ALA A 152 1.27 -20.25 -10.83
CA ALA A 152 2.03 -21.49 -10.76
C ALA A 152 2.49 -22.00 -12.13
N ASP A 153 2.23 -21.23 -13.18
CA ASP A 153 2.39 -21.61 -14.59
C ASP A 153 1.45 -22.75 -15.05
N ASP A 154 0.38 -23.04 -14.28
CA ASP A 154 -0.63 -24.02 -14.69
C ASP A 154 -1.64 -23.36 -15.66
N PRO A 155 -2.03 -24.05 -16.77
CA PRO A 155 -3.02 -23.53 -17.70
C PRO A 155 -4.39 -23.30 -17.08
N VAL A 156 -5.00 -22.14 -17.38
CA VAL A 156 -6.36 -21.83 -16.95
C VAL A 156 -7.34 -22.19 -18.06
N VAL A 157 -8.01 -23.33 -17.89
CA VAL A 157 -8.95 -23.89 -18.87
C VAL A 157 -10.33 -23.25 -18.76
N GLY A 158 -10.92 -22.87 -19.89
CA GLY A 158 -12.28 -22.33 -19.92
C GLY A 158 -12.42 -20.90 -19.41
N ALA A 159 -11.31 -20.18 -19.21
CA ALA A 159 -11.33 -18.73 -19.07
C ALA A 159 -11.75 -18.06 -20.38
N THR A 160 -12.64 -17.08 -20.31
CA THR A 160 -13.00 -16.23 -21.45
C THR A 160 -12.07 -15.02 -21.49
N ILE A 161 -11.43 -14.80 -22.63
CA ILE A 161 -10.61 -13.62 -22.89
C ILE A 161 -11.43 -12.61 -23.66
N TYR A 162 -11.58 -11.41 -23.11
CA TYR A 162 -12.30 -10.29 -23.73
C TYR A 162 -11.32 -9.26 -24.28
N LEU A 163 -11.58 -8.76 -25.49
CA LEU A 163 -11.10 -7.46 -25.96
C LEU A 163 -12.18 -6.40 -25.67
N VAL A 164 -12.08 -5.76 -24.51
CA VAL A 164 -13.00 -4.69 -24.09
C VAL A 164 -12.63 -3.40 -24.82
N PRO A 165 -13.50 -2.82 -25.66
CA PRO A 165 -13.20 -1.55 -26.33
C PRO A 165 -12.94 -0.44 -25.30
N ALA A 166 -11.81 0.25 -25.43
CA ALA A 166 -11.42 1.27 -24.45
C ALA A 166 -12.38 2.46 -24.37
N GLY A 167 -13.17 2.70 -25.43
CA GLY A 167 -14.22 3.71 -25.47
C GLY A 167 -15.47 3.35 -24.65
N ASP A 168 -15.63 2.09 -24.26
CA ASP A 168 -16.78 1.63 -23.49
C ASP A 168 -16.57 1.80 -21.98
N ILE A 169 -15.33 2.05 -21.54
CA ILE A 169 -15.02 2.31 -20.13
C ILE A 169 -15.78 3.57 -19.67
N PRO A 170 -16.62 3.48 -18.61
CA PRO A 170 -17.39 4.61 -18.12
C PRO A 170 -16.49 5.76 -17.66
N THR A 171 -16.75 6.97 -18.16
CA THR A 171 -16.01 8.19 -17.75
C THR A 171 -16.78 9.05 -16.74
N ALA A 172 -18.05 8.73 -16.49
CA ALA A 172 -18.89 9.47 -15.54
C ALA A 172 -18.39 9.28 -14.10
N THR A 173 -18.14 10.37 -13.37
CA THR A 173 -17.69 10.32 -11.96
C THR A 173 -18.62 9.49 -11.07
N ILE A 174 -18.05 8.63 -10.23
CA ILE A 174 -18.79 7.85 -9.22
C ILE A 174 -19.27 8.80 -8.11
N ALA A 175 -20.54 8.70 -7.73
CA ALA A 175 -21.16 9.57 -6.74
C ALA A 175 -21.49 8.81 -5.45
N LEU A 176 -20.57 8.86 -4.47
CA LEU A 176 -20.67 8.19 -3.16
C LEU A 176 -21.71 8.84 -2.22
N THR A 177 -22.96 8.86 -2.66
CA THR A 177 -24.05 9.61 -2.03
C THR A 177 -24.84 8.78 -1.02
N ASP A 178 -25.18 7.54 -1.39
CA ASP A 178 -25.94 6.60 -0.57
C ASP A 178 -25.56 5.15 -0.91
N ILE A 179 -25.57 4.27 0.10
CA ILE A 179 -25.17 2.87 -0.06
C ILE A 179 -26.08 2.08 -0.99
N VAL A 180 -27.38 2.40 -1.06
CA VAL A 180 -28.33 1.72 -1.95
C VAL A 180 -28.03 2.08 -3.41
N VAL A 181 -27.70 3.35 -3.66
CA VAL A 181 -27.30 3.82 -4.99
C VAL A 181 -26.01 3.13 -5.43
N GLU A 182 -25.01 3.09 -4.55
CA GLU A 182 -23.72 2.47 -4.85
C GLU A 182 -23.84 0.96 -5.11
N ARG A 183 -24.65 0.23 -4.34
CA ARG A 183 -24.90 -1.21 -4.60
C ARG A 183 -25.61 -1.50 -5.92
N ALA A 184 -26.35 -0.52 -6.44
CA ALA A 184 -27.08 -0.63 -7.70
C ALA A 184 -26.30 -0.04 -8.88
N SER A 185 -25.11 0.52 -8.64
CA SER A 185 -24.25 1.06 -9.68
C SER A 185 -23.82 -0.05 -10.65
N THR A 186 -23.63 0.36 -11.90
CA THR A 186 -23.11 -0.47 -13.00
C THR A 186 -22.00 0.29 -13.74
N VAL A 187 -21.35 1.23 -13.07
CA VAL A 187 -20.31 2.10 -13.64
C VAL A 187 -19.12 2.29 -12.70
N ASP A 188 -19.11 1.62 -11.55
CA ASP A 188 -18.08 1.76 -10.51
C ASP A 188 -17.02 0.65 -10.57
N GLU A 189 -17.25 -0.41 -11.35
CA GLU A 189 -16.27 -1.43 -11.69
C GLU A 189 -15.86 -1.28 -13.18
N PRO A 190 -14.72 -0.62 -13.48
CA PRO A 190 -14.33 -0.25 -14.85
C PRO A 190 -14.42 -1.39 -15.87
N LEU A 191 -13.92 -2.59 -15.54
CA LEU A 191 -13.88 -3.71 -16.48
C LEU A 191 -15.06 -4.65 -16.28
N GLU A 192 -15.34 -5.06 -15.05
CA GLU A 192 -16.33 -6.10 -14.75
C GLU A 192 -17.77 -5.65 -15.01
N ASP A 193 -18.16 -4.41 -14.67
CA ASP A 193 -19.49 -3.90 -15.04
C ASP A 193 -19.64 -3.80 -16.56
N THR A 194 -18.59 -3.31 -17.24
CA THR A 194 -18.56 -3.13 -18.70
C THR A 194 -18.70 -4.48 -19.40
N ILE A 195 -17.97 -5.50 -18.95
CA ILE A 195 -18.07 -6.88 -19.47
C ILE A 195 -19.44 -7.47 -19.14
N ALA A 196 -19.96 -7.29 -17.93
CA ALA A 196 -21.27 -7.81 -17.57
C ALA A 196 -22.40 -7.23 -18.43
N GLN A 197 -22.28 -5.95 -18.82
CA GLN A 197 -23.28 -5.27 -19.64
C GLN A 197 -23.17 -5.62 -21.13
N ASN A 198 -21.95 -5.66 -21.66
CA ASN A 198 -21.71 -5.64 -23.11
C ASN A 198 -20.91 -6.84 -23.63
N GLY A 199 -20.36 -7.66 -22.74
CA GLY A 199 -19.38 -8.72 -23.05
C GLY A 199 -19.85 -9.73 -24.09
N ALA A 200 -21.14 -10.03 -24.15
CA ALA A 200 -21.70 -10.92 -25.16
C ALA A 200 -21.50 -10.41 -26.61
N GLY A 201 -21.33 -9.11 -26.80
CA GLY A 201 -21.06 -8.47 -28.09
C GLY A 201 -19.58 -8.16 -28.35
N TYR A 202 -18.69 -8.40 -27.38
CA TYR A 202 -17.26 -8.15 -27.53
C TYR A 202 -16.57 -9.29 -28.29
N LEU A 203 -15.43 -8.95 -28.89
CA LEU A 203 -14.52 -9.96 -29.39
C LEU A 203 -13.94 -10.72 -28.21
N GLN A 204 -14.07 -12.03 -28.27
CA GLN A 204 -13.66 -12.91 -27.20
C GLN A 204 -13.29 -14.28 -27.74
N ASP A 205 -12.53 -15.03 -26.95
CA ASP A 205 -12.32 -16.46 -27.14
C ASP A 205 -12.30 -17.17 -25.79
N VAL A 206 -12.52 -18.48 -25.79
CA VAL A 206 -12.49 -19.30 -24.58
C VAL A 206 -11.28 -20.22 -24.65
N THR A 207 -10.48 -20.18 -23.60
CA THR A 207 -9.25 -20.95 -23.51
C THR A 207 -9.49 -22.46 -23.56
N ASP A 208 -8.61 -23.16 -24.28
CA ASP A 208 -8.63 -24.61 -24.39
C ASP A 208 -7.96 -25.33 -23.19
N ALA A 209 -7.71 -26.63 -23.31
CA ALA A 209 -7.08 -27.45 -22.26
C ALA A 209 -5.64 -27.04 -21.92
N ASN A 210 -4.96 -26.30 -22.81
CA ASN A 210 -3.63 -25.76 -22.60
C ASN A 210 -3.66 -24.28 -22.23
N GLY A 211 -4.85 -23.70 -21.99
CA GLY A 211 -5.01 -22.28 -21.72
C GLY A 211 -4.87 -21.41 -22.98
N PHE A 212 -4.84 -21.99 -24.17
CA PHE A 212 -4.61 -21.26 -25.42
C PHE A 212 -5.88 -20.52 -25.86
N TYR A 213 -5.71 -19.30 -26.39
CA TYR A 213 -6.78 -18.51 -27.01
C TYR A 213 -6.32 -17.85 -28.33
N ARG A 214 -7.28 -17.55 -29.21
CA ARG A 214 -7.11 -16.85 -30.48
C ARG A 214 -8.31 -15.95 -30.80
N ILE A 215 -8.08 -14.64 -30.82
CA ILE A 215 -9.09 -13.66 -31.21
C ILE A 215 -8.72 -13.05 -32.56
N THR A 216 -9.51 -13.33 -33.60
CA THR A 216 -9.28 -12.84 -34.96
C THR A 216 -10.58 -12.73 -35.76
N PRO A 217 -10.75 -11.70 -36.62
CA PRO A 217 -9.90 -10.53 -36.80
C PRO A 217 -10.18 -9.43 -35.74
N ILE A 218 -9.21 -8.55 -35.48
CA ILE A 218 -9.35 -7.39 -34.59
C ILE A 218 -9.56 -6.10 -35.41
N PRO A 219 -10.73 -5.44 -35.30
CA PRO A 219 -11.01 -4.16 -35.93
C PRO A 219 -10.11 -3.02 -35.39
N ALA A 220 -10.02 -1.93 -36.15
CA ALA A 220 -9.31 -0.73 -35.71
C ALA A 220 -9.94 -0.17 -34.42
N GLY A 221 -9.10 0.07 -33.41
CA GLY A 221 -9.54 0.54 -32.10
C GLY A 221 -8.45 0.40 -31.06
N ARG A 222 -8.80 0.67 -29.79
CA ARG A 222 -8.00 0.33 -28.61
C ARG A 222 -8.80 -0.58 -27.71
N TYR A 223 -8.14 -1.56 -27.10
CA TYR A 223 -8.80 -2.61 -26.32
C TYR A 223 -8.03 -2.90 -25.04
N PHE A 224 -8.75 -3.17 -23.95
CA PHE A 224 -8.21 -3.86 -22.78
C PHE A 224 -8.35 -5.37 -23.00
N LEU A 225 -7.28 -6.12 -22.75
CA LEU A 225 -7.29 -7.58 -22.83
C LEU A 225 -7.52 -8.15 -21.42
N VAL A 226 -8.69 -8.73 -21.16
CA VAL A 226 -9.11 -9.15 -19.81
C VAL A 226 -9.45 -10.62 -19.80
N ALA A 227 -8.87 -11.36 -18.85
CA ALA A 227 -9.23 -12.75 -18.58
C ALA A 227 -10.32 -12.82 -17.51
N VAL A 228 -11.40 -13.54 -17.82
CA VAL A 228 -12.47 -13.87 -16.89
C VAL A 228 -12.50 -15.40 -16.74
N PRO A 229 -11.92 -15.94 -15.65
CA PRO A 229 -11.92 -17.37 -15.42
C PRO A 229 -13.33 -17.97 -15.32
N GLY A 230 -13.51 -19.18 -15.82
CA GLY A 230 -14.77 -19.94 -15.75
C GLY A 230 -14.94 -20.77 -14.48
N ASP A 231 -14.01 -20.67 -13.53
CA ASP A 231 -13.96 -21.45 -12.29
C ASP A 231 -14.00 -20.56 -11.03
N SER A 232 -13.81 -21.18 -9.85
CA SER A 232 -13.81 -20.48 -8.55
C SER A 232 -12.43 -20.42 -7.88
N THR A 233 -11.40 -20.95 -8.55
CA THR A 233 -10.02 -21.01 -8.06
C THR A 233 -9.15 -19.89 -8.61
N HIS A 234 -9.63 -19.16 -9.62
CA HIS A 234 -8.99 -18.01 -10.23
C HIS A 234 -9.88 -16.76 -10.16
N LEU A 235 -9.27 -15.58 -10.26
CA LEU A 235 -9.96 -14.30 -10.21
C LEU A 235 -9.89 -13.54 -11.55
N PRO A 236 -10.92 -12.75 -11.91
CA PRO A 236 -10.88 -11.89 -13.08
C PRO A 236 -9.70 -10.90 -13.06
N GLY A 237 -9.10 -10.66 -14.22
CA GLY A 237 -7.99 -9.72 -14.39
C GLY A 237 -7.02 -10.14 -15.47
N GLY A 238 -5.75 -10.19 -15.13
CA GLY A 238 -4.64 -10.53 -16.03
C GLY A 238 -3.47 -9.56 -15.89
N SER A 239 -2.25 -10.04 -16.12
CA SER A 239 -1.00 -9.26 -16.08
C SER A 239 -0.99 -8.03 -17.01
N VAL A 240 -1.87 -7.98 -18.00
CA VAL A 240 -1.97 -6.87 -18.99
C VAL A 240 -3.34 -6.18 -19.00
N CYS A 241 -4.25 -6.50 -18.08
CA CYS A 241 -5.66 -6.07 -18.18
C CYS A 241 -5.90 -4.58 -17.91
N ARG A 242 -4.93 -3.87 -17.32
CA ARG A 242 -5.08 -2.48 -16.87
C ARG A 242 -4.60 -1.44 -17.86
N THR A 243 -3.97 -1.84 -18.96
CA THR A 243 -3.49 -0.92 -20.00
C THR A 243 -4.13 -1.29 -21.33
N SER A 244 -4.76 -0.31 -21.98
CA SER A 244 -5.34 -0.56 -23.30
C SER A 244 -4.23 -0.60 -24.35
N MET A 245 -4.42 -1.42 -25.37
CA MET A 245 -3.52 -1.57 -26.51
C MET A 245 -4.26 -1.21 -27.80
N ALA A 246 -3.61 -0.49 -28.70
CA ALA A 246 -4.14 -0.29 -30.05
C ALA A 246 -4.20 -1.61 -30.82
N GLN A 247 -5.08 -1.68 -31.81
CA GLN A 247 -5.15 -2.82 -32.71
C GLN A 247 -3.79 -3.17 -33.32
N SER A 248 -2.95 -2.17 -33.66
CA SER A 248 -1.60 -2.38 -34.19
C SER A 248 -0.62 -2.98 -33.18
N GLU A 249 -0.90 -2.85 -31.88
CA GLU A 249 -0.11 -3.42 -30.78
C GLU A 249 -0.58 -4.85 -30.44
N LEU A 250 -1.76 -5.26 -30.92
CA LEU A 250 -2.34 -6.59 -30.67
C LEU A 250 -2.18 -7.53 -31.87
N VAL A 251 -2.34 -7.01 -33.08
CA VAL A 251 -2.39 -7.84 -34.28
C VAL A 251 -1.02 -8.42 -34.62
N GLY A 252 -1.00 -9.71 -34.91
CA GLY A 252 0.22 -10.46 -35.17
C GLY A 252 1.08 -10.64 -33.92
N GLN A 253 0.53 -10.45 -32.72
CA GLN A 253 1.25 -10.67 -31.47
C GLN A 253 0.77 -11.94 -30.77
N GLN A 254 1.69 -12.50 -29.99
CA GLN A 254 1.36 -13.46 -28.94
C GLN A 254 1.46 -12.72 -27.59
N ILE A 255 0.37 -12.73 -26.83
CA ILE A 255 0.30 -12.08 -25.52
C ILE A 255 -0.12 -13.12 -24.49
N ASN A 256 0.80 -13.54 -23.62
CA ASN A 256 0.47 -14.46 -22.54
C ASN A 256 -0.10 -13.66 -21.35
N VAL A 257 -1.15 -14.19 -20.73
CA VAL A 257 -1.86 -13.56 -19.63
C VAL A 257 -1.69 -14.41 -18.38
N GLU A 258 -1.09 -13.84 -17.35
CA GLU A 258 -1.01 -14.46 -16.03
C GLU A 258 -2.19 -13.97 -15.18
N VAL A 259 -2.90 -14.86 -14.49
CA VAL A 259 -4.05 -14.53 -13.64
C VAL A 259 -3.84 -14.94 -12.19
N SER A 260 -4.47 -14.21 -11.27
CA SER A 260 -4.42 -14.53 -9.84
C SER A 260 -5.20 -15.81 -9.54
N THR A 261 -4.63 -16.67 -8.69
CA THR A 261 -5.39 -17.69 -7.97
C THR A 261 -6.15 -17.07 -6.78
N THR A 262 -7.01 -17.85 -6.13
CA THR A 262 -7.66 -17.49 -4.86
C THR A 262 -7.77 -18.72 -3.95
N PRO A 263 -7.59 -18.56 -2.63
CA PRO A 263 -7.81 -19.66 -1.68
C PRO A 263 -9.27 -20.09 -1.64
N SER A 264 -9.52 -21.37 -1.35
CA SER A 264 -10.89 -21.86 -1.18
C SER A 264 -11.56 -21.24 0.05
N ALA A 265 -12.88 -21.34 0.14
CA ALA A 265 -13.64 -20.90 1.32
C ALA A 265 -13.19 -21.58 2.63
N ALA A 266 -12.58 -22.77 2.55
CA ALA A 266 -12.06 -23.51 3.70
C ALA A 266 -10.70 -23.01 4.20
N ALA A 267 -9.96 -22.24 3.41
CA ALA A 267 -8.64 -21.74 3.81
C ALA A 267 -8.72 -20.86 5.07
N GLU A 268 -7.71 -20.98 5.92
CA GLU A 268 -7.57 -20.31 7.21
C GLU A 268 -6.36 -19.37 7.21
N TYR A 269 -6.46 -18.32 8.03
CA TYR A 269 -5.34 -17.40 8.24
C TYR A 269 -4.28 -18.11 9.08
N VAL A 270 -3.02 -18.04 8.65
CA VAL A 270 -1.89 -18.75 9.29
C VAL A 270 -0.88 -17.83 9.99
N GLY A 271 -1.03 -16.52 9.80
CA GLY A 271 -0.13 -15.52 10.37
C GLY A 271 1.09 -15.31 9.48
N PRO A 272 1.64 -14.08 9.47
CA PRO A 272 2.74 -13.74 8.59
C PRO A 272 4.02 -14.54 8.85
N THR A 273 4.29 -15.00 10.08
CA THR A 273 5.49 -15.82 10.38
C THR A 273 5.58 -17.04 9.48
N VAL A 274 4.45 -17.67 9.17
CA VAL A 274 4.40 -18.81 8.24
C VAL A 274 4.81 -18.36 6.84
N CYS A 275 4.28 -17.22 6.36
CA CYS A 275 4.66 -16.64 5.07
C CYS A 275 6.15 -16.26 5.02
N LEU A 276 6.68 -15.68 6.10
CA LEU A 276 8.06 -15.18 6.18
C LEU A 276 9.10 -16.30 6.09
N ASN A 277 8.74 -17.54 6.42
CA ASN A 277 9.65 -18.69 6.30
C ASN A 277 10.06 -18.96 4.84
N CYS A 278 9.17 -18.67 3.87
CA CYS A 278 9.43 -18.87 2.44
C CYS A 278 9.86 -17.58 1.74
N HIS A 279 9.20 -16.46 2.06
CA HIS A 279 9.38 -15.20 1.31
C HIS A 279 10.49 -14.30 1.87
N GLY A 280 10.86 -14.47 3.14
CA GLY A 280 11.83 -13.62 3.86
C GLY A 280 11.34 -12.17 4.02
N PHE A 281 11.42 -11.56 5.20
CA PHE A 281 10.87 -10.20 5.36
C PHE A 281 11.59 -9.33 6.38
N ILE A 282 12.08 -8.18 5.92
CA ILE A 282 12.54 -7.08 6.79
C ILE A 282 11.92 -5.72 6.38
N HIS A 283 11.39 -5.56 5.16
CA HIS A 283 10.89 -4.25 4.72
C HIS A 283 9.44 -3.97 5.17
N GLU A 284 8.54 -4.96 5.13
CA GLU A 284 7.15 -4.79 5.59
C GLU A 284 7.05 -4.47 7.08
N THR A 285 7.90 -5.08 7.91
CA THR A 285 7.96 -4.81 9.37
C THR A 285 8.26 -3.35 9.69
N LYS A 286 8.78 -2.59 8.72
CA LYS A 286 9.09 -1.16 8.80
C LYS A 286 7.97 -0.27 8.25
N THR A 287 6.88 -0.84 7.75
CA THR A 287 5.77 -0.08 7.14
C THR A 287 4.81 0.47 8.18
N ALA A 288 4.01 1.47 7.81
CA ALA A 288 2.99 1.99 8.73
C ALA A 288 1.89 0.95 8.99
N HIS A 289 1.65 0.03 8.04
CA HIS A 289 0.69 -1.07 8.18
C HIS A 289 1.05 -2.00 9.34
N ASN A 290 2.34 -2.30 9.53
CA ASN A 290 2.83 -3.22 10.56
C ASN A 290 3.19 -2.52 11.89
N LEU A 291 2.97 -1.21 12.00
CA LEU A 291 3.38 -0.40 13.16
C LEU A 291 2.25 0.46 13.72
N GLY A 292 1.01 0.27 13.27
CA GLY A 292 -0.15 1.07 13.66
C GLY A 292 -0.50 0.91 15.14
N ILE A 293 -0.32 -0.29 15.68
CA ILE A 293 -0.63 -0.67 17.06
C ILE A 293 0.57 -1.40 17.67
N ARG A 294 0.89 -1.10 18.93
CA ARG A 294 1.91 -1.82 19.70
C ARG A 294 1.47 -2.09 21.12
N SER A 295 1.92 -3.22 21.68
CA SER A 295 1.96 -3.39 23.13
C SER A 295 2.78 -2.25 23.75
N ILE A 296 2.32 -1.71 24.88
CA ILE A 296 2.96 -0.56 25.50
C ILE A 296 4.39 -0.89 25.94
N GLY A 297 5.34 0.02 25.68
CA GLY A 297 6.73 -0.12 26.14
C GLY A 297 7.57 -1.21 25.46
N ALA A 298 6.99 -2.00 24.55
CA ALA A 298 7.67 -3.07 23.83
C ALA A 298 7.56 -2.87 22.30
N THR A 299 8.59 -3.30 21.59
CA THR A 299 8.53 -3.47 20.13
C THR A 299 8.30 -4.94 19.86
N GLY A 300 7.22 -5.28 19.16
CA GLY A 300 6.90 -6.66 18.82
C GLY A 300 7.95 -7.29 17.88
N PRO A 301 8.06 -8.63 17.81
CA PRO A 301 9.07 -9.29 16.99
C PRO A 301 8.94 -8.99 15.48
N LEU A 302 7.73 -8.71 14.99
CA LEU A 302 7.43 -8.35 13.60
C LEU A 302 7.43 -6.83 13.35
N GLN A 303 7.91 -6.03 14.30
CA GLN A 303 7.83 -4.57 14.25
C GLN A 303 9.21 -3.92 14.23
N ASP A 304 9.42 -2.97 13.32
CA ASP A 304 10.68 -2.21 13.21
C ASP A 304 10.42 -0.70 13.05
N SER A 305 10.60 0.04 14.16
CA SER A 305 10.40 1.51 14.20
C SER A 305 11.54 2.32 13.58
N ARG A 306 12.56 1.74 12.93
CA ARG A 306 13.67 2.54 12.37
C ARG A 306 13.21 3.63 11.39
N ARG A 307 12.07 3.44 10.71
CA ARG A 307 11.45 4.46 9.83
C ARG A 307 10.57 5.49 10.57
N PHE A 308 10.24 5.23 11.83
CA PHE A 308 9.37 6.07 12.68
C PHE A 308 9.97 6.19 14.10
N PRO A 309 11.15 6.82 14.25
CA PRO A 309 11.87 6.85 15.53
C PRO A 309 11.14 7.63 16.64
N ASP A 310 10.26 8.56 16.26
CA ASP A 310 9.53 9.41 17.20
C ASP A 310 8.48 8.67 18.04
N TRP A 311 8.18 7.41 17.71
CA TRP A 311 7.15 6.63 18.41
C TRP A 311 7.33 6.59 19.93
N GLN A 312 8.57 6.59 20.42
CA GLN A 312 8.87 6.50 21.85
C GLN A 312 8.77 7.85 22.59
N ASN A 313 8.73 8.96 21.87
CA ASN A 313 8.70 10.31 22.44
C ASN A 313 7.56 10.51 23.47
N PRO A 314 6.33 10.02 23.24
CA PRO A 314 5.24 10.24 24.17
C PRO A 314 5.34 9.33 25.40
N LEU A 315 5.98 8.15 25.31
CA LEU A 315 6.24 7.30 26.47
C LEU A 315 7.20 7.95 27.46
N ALA A 316 8.11 8.82 27.00
CA ALA A 316 8.97 9.61 27.88
C ALA A 316 8.17 10.55 28.82
N LYS A 317 6.90 10.83 28.52
CA LYS A 317 5.99 11.59 29.39
C LYS A 317 5.37 10.74 30.50
N PHE A 318 5.50 9.42 30.48
CA PHE A 318 5.09 8.55 31.59
C PHE A 318 6.24 8.43 32.59
N THR A 319 6.56 9.51 33.28
CA THR A 319 7.67 9.55 34.24
C THR A 319 7.31 8.84 35.54
N ALA A 320 8.31 8.35 36.29
CA ALA A 320 8.08 7.74 37.60
C ALA A 320 7.45 8.72 38.62
N ALA A 321 7.73 10.03 38.48
CA ALA A 321 7.12 11.08 39.31
C ALA A 321 5.71 11.47 38.86
N GLY A 322 5.30 11.02 37.67
CA GLY A 322 4.05 11.38 37.02
C GLY A 322 4.11 12.72 36.28
N THR A 323 3.59 12.75 35.05
CA THR A 323 3.31 13.97 34.30
C THR A 323 1.81 14.24 34.36
N ARG A 324 1.41 15.41 34.83
CA ARG A 324 -0.01 15.77 35.00
C ARG A 324 -0.48 16.61 33.83
N LEU A 325 -1.61 16.18 33.26
CA LEU A 325 -2.36 16.92 32.25
C LEU A 325 -3.63 17.48 32.88
N TYR A 326 -3.90 18.75 32.63
CA TYR A 326 -5.07 19.48 33.11
C TYR A 326 -6.06 19.65 31.97
N TYR A 327 -7.29 19.17 32.16
CA TYR A 327 -8.40 19.35 31.21
C TYR A 327 -9.29 20.48 31.69
N TYR A 328 -9.48 21.50 30.87
CA TYR A 328 -10.29 22.67 31.23
C TYR A 328 -11.13 23.12 30.04
N ALA A 329 -12.39 23.45 30.31
CA ALA A 329 -13.31 23.89 29.28
C ALA A 329 -12.89 25.29 28.78
N TYR A 330 -12.75 25.44 27.46
CA TYR A 330 -12.43 26.73 26.84
C TYR A 330 -13.66 27.35 26.14
N ASN A 331 -14.66 26.53 25.82
CA ASN A 331 -15.91 26.95 25.21
C ASN A 331 -17.05 26.57 26.16
N GLY A 332 -17.86 27.54 26.61
CA GLY A 332 -18.92 27.35 27.63
C GLY A 332 -20.11 26.45 27.24
N ASN A 333 -19.95 25.54 26.27
CA ASN A 333 -20.97 24.53 25.95
C ASN A 333 -20.82 23.32 26.88
N ALA A 334 -21.67 23.23 27.88
CA ALA A 334 -21.68 22.14 28.87
C ALA A 334 -21.96 20.75 28.26
N SER A 335 -22.53 20.65 27.05
CA SER A 335 -22.96 19.38 26.45
C SER A 335 -21.87 18.69 25.61
N SER A 336 -20.83 19.43 25.21
CA SER A 336 -19.65 18.95 24.48
C SER A 336 -18.59 20.06 24.48
N PRO A 337 -17.93 20.32 25.62
CA PRO A 337 -16.94 21.38 25.70
C PRO A 337 -15.73 20.98 24.86
N ASP A 338 -15.21 21.92 24.06
CA ASP A 338 -13.85 21.78 23.56
C ASP A 338 -12.92 21.97 24.76
N TRP A 339 -12.36 20.87 25.27
CA TRP A 339 -11.36 20.92 26.33
C TRP A 339 -9.98 21.28 25.78
N LYS A 340 -9.32 22.17 26.51
CA LYS A 340 -7.88 22.36 26.45
C LYS A 340 -7.18 21.34 27.34
N VAL A 341 -5.99 20.92 26.91
CA VAL A 341 -5.13 20.00 27.66
C VAL A 341 -3.78 20.67 27.81
N SER A 342 -3.34 20.90 29.05
CA SER A 342 -2.06 21.56 29.36
C SER A 342 -1.28 20.76 30.40
N GLU A 343 0.05 20.87 30.37
CA GLU A 343 0.93 20.37 31.44
C GLU A 343 1.04 21.38 32.61
N THR A 344 0.57 22.61 32.41
CA THR A 344 0.56 23.68 33.42
C THR A 344 -0.83 23.83 34.00
N ASP A 345 -0.93 23.98 35.32
CA ASP A 345 -2.20 24.15 36.01
C ASP A 345 -2.89 25.48 35.62
N PRO A 346 -4.07 25.44 34.96
CA PRO A 346 -4.83 26.62 34.59
C PRO A 346 -5.70 27.16 35.75
N GLY A 347 -5.62 26.57 36.95
CA GLY A 347 -6.29 27.02 38.17
C GLY A 347 -7.75 26.58 38.27
N ALA A 348 -8.64 27.49 38.70
CA ALA A 348 -10.02 27.15 39.07
C ALA A 348 -10.90 26.60 37.91
N ASN A 349 -10.43 26.63 36.67
CA ASN A 349 -11.18 26.18 35.50
C ASN A 349 -10.97 24.69 35.16
N VAL A 350 -10.12 23.97 35.90
CA VAL A 350 -9.87 22.54 35.67
C VAL A 350 -11.14 21.74 35.96
N SER A 351 -11.48 20.87 35.00
CA SER A 351 -12.60 19.94 35.08
C SER A 351 -12.16 18.60 35.65
N PHE A 352 -11.13 18.01 35.04
CA PHE A 352 -10.48 16.80 35.53
C PHE A 352 -9.00 16.81 35.14
N THR A 353 -8.21 15.91 35.72
CA THR A 353 -6.79 15.74 35.38
C THR A 353 -6.51 14.32 34.95
N ALA A 354 -5.44 14.14 34.18
CA ALA A 354 -4.84 12.84 33.89
C ALA A 354 -3.38 12.84 34.37
N LEU A 355 -3.02 11.92 35.25
CA LEU A 355 -1.64 11.70 35.69
C LEU A 355 -1.04 10.50 34.96
N LEU A 356 -0.02 10.74 34.16
CA LEU A 356 0.68 9.75 33.33
C LEU A 356 1.93 9.31 34.07
N TYR A 357 2.03 8.05 34.48
CA TYR A 357 3.19 7.55 35.23
C TYR A 357 3.54 6.12 34.85
N SER A 358 4.76 5.71 35.19
CA SER A 358 5.22 4.33 35.00
C SER A 358 5.73 3.72 36.30
N ILE A 359 5.54 2.41 36.45
CA ILE A 359 6.09 1.60 37.53
C ILE A 359 6.80 0.42 36.88
N GLY A 360 8.14 0.42 36.91
CA GLY A 360 8.92 -0.55 36.15
C GLY A 360 8.60 -0.43 34.65
N ASN A 361 8.11 -1.51 34.03
CA ASN A 361 7.73 -1.55 32.62
C ASN A 361 6.21 -1.38 32.39
N GLN A 362 5.44 -1.08 33.43
CA GLN A 362 4.00 -0.84 33.34
C GLN A 362 3.71 0.67 33.28
N TYR A 363 2.69 1.02 32.51
CA TYR A 363 2.31 2.40 32.24
C TYR A 363 0.87 2.63 32.70
N PHE A 364 0.62 3.75 33.36
CA PHE A 364 -0.66 4.04 33.98
C PHE A 364 -1.12 5.46 33.65
N VAL A 365 -2.44 5.60 33.54
CA VAL A 365 -3.14 6.88 33.49
C VAL A 365 -4.15 6.90 34.62
N GLU A 366 -3.96 7.82 35.56
CA GLU A 366 -4.94 8.11 36.61
C GLU A 366 -5.77 9.33 36.24
N LEU A 367 -7.08 9.14 36.10
CA LEU A 367 -8.04 10.22 35.90
C LEU A 367 -8.57 10.68 37.26
N THR A 368 -8.56 11.98 37.51
CA THR A 368 -9.08 12.59 38.75
C THR A 368 -10.08 13.69 38.41
N ASP A 369 -11.33 13.53 38.87
CA ASP A 369 -12.35 14.58 38.84
C ASP A 369 -11.97 15.69 39.83
N VAL A 370 -11.85 16.93 39.33
CA VAL A 370 -11.48 18.09 40.16
C VAL A 370 -12.71 18.84 40.66
N LYS A 371 -13.87 18.69 40.01
CA LYS A 371 -15.10 19.42 40.32
C LYS A 371 -16.09 18.61 41.15
N GLY A 372 -16.09 17.28 41.02
CA GLY A 372 -17.01 16.39 41.71
C GLY A 372 -16.43 15.72 42.95
N THR A 373 -17.16 14.72 43.44
CA THR A 373 -16.78 13.88 44.60
C THR A 373 -16.41 12.45 44.17
N THR A 374 -16.36 12.19 42.86
CA THR A 374 -16.10 10.86 42.31
C THR A 374 -14.63 10.49 42.51
N PRO A 375 -14.31 9.27 42.97
CA PRO A 375 -12.92 8.86 43.21
C PRO A 375 -12.05 8.86 41.95
N GLN A 376 -10.74 8.86 42.16
CA GLN A 376 -9.72 8.64 41.14
C GLN A 376 -9.92 7.28 40.44
N ALA A 377 -9.78 7.25 39.12
CA ALA A 377 -9.81 6.03 38.32
C ALA A 377 -8.42 5.80 37.70
N THR A 378 -7.75 4.73 38.09
CA THR A 378 -6.46 4.33 37.51
C THR A 378 -6.68 3.29 36.42
N HIS A 379 -6.09 3.54 35.26
CA HIS A 379 -6.12 2.66 34.10
C HIS A 379 -4.70 2.25 33.72
N GLU A 380 -4.43 0.95 33.68
CA GLU A 380 -3.22 0.43 33.07
C GLU A 380 -3.33 0.54 31.55
N VAL A 381 -2.29 1.09 30.92
CA VAL A 381 -2.22 1.23 29.47
C VAL A 381 -1.77 -0.10 28.89
N ASP A 382 -2.51 -0.62 27.91
CA ASP A 382 -2.16 -1.88 27.25
C ASP A 382 -1.48 -1.66 25.90
N LEU A 383 -1.96 -0.68 25.12
CA LEU A 383 -1.50 -0.43 23.77
C LEU A 383 -1.19 1.05 23.52
N SER A 384 -0.29 1.27 22.58
CA SER A 384 -0.12 2.55 21.88
C SER A 384 -0.65 2.44 20.45
N TYR A 385 -1.36 3.47 19.99
CA TYR A 385 -2.09 3.48 18.72
C TYR A 385 -1.81 4.76 17.91
N GLY A 386 -1.48 4.60 16.62
CA GLY A 386 -1.46 5.67 15.61
C GLY A 386 -0.11 6.34 15.32
N GLY A 387 0.95 6.05 16.06
CA GLY A 387 2.22 6.80 16.02
C GLY A 387 2.94 6.94 14.65
N GLY A 388 2.67 6.09 13.66
CA GLY A 388 3.19 6.28 12.29
C GLY A 388 2.62 7.49 11.54
N VAL A 389 1.53 8.08 12.04
CA VAL A 389 0.77 9.17 11.38
C VAL A 389 0.64 10.43 12.26
N PHE A 390 1.77 10.96 12.72
CA PHE A 390 1.90 12.27 13.39
C PHE A 390 1.27 12.42 14.78
N LYS A 391 0.66 11.36 15.32
CA LYS A 391 0.03 11.36 16.65
C LYS A 391 0.09 9.99 17.32
N GLN A 392 0.00 9.93 18.64
CA GLN A 392 -0.12 8.70 19.40
C GLN A 392 -1.26 8.80 20.41
N ARG A 393 -1.99 7.69 20.57
CA ARG A 393 -3.06 7.50 21.55
C ARG A 393 -2.76 6.27 22.38
N PHE A 394 -3.42 6.17 23.52
CA PHE A 394 -3.23 5.08 24.48
C PHE A 394 -4.54 4.35 24.69
N VAL A 395 -4.46 3.04 24.82
CA VAL A 395 -5.62 2.17 25.01
C VAL A 395 -5.52 1.51 26.39
N THR A 396 -6.66 1.16 26.97
CA THR A 396 -6.74 0.41 28.23
C THR A 396 -7.82 -0.67 28.12
N LYS A 397 -7.63 -1.78 28.84
CA LYS A 397 -8.61 -2.88 28.93
C LYS A 397 -9.53 -2.67 30.14
N ILE A 398 -10.84 -2.64 29.90
CA ILE A 398 -11.88 -2.50 30.92
C ILE A 398 -12.95 -3.57 30.70
N ALA A 399 -13.12 -4.44 31.70
CA ALA A 399 -14.16 -5.48 31.72
C ALA A 399 -14.24 -6.33 30.42
N GLY A 400 -13.09 -6.66 29.82
CA GLY A 400 -12.98 -7.52 28.65
C GLY A 400 -12.89 -6.81 27.30
N SER A 401 -13.31 -5.54 27.20
CA SER A 401 -13.13 -4.71 26.00
C SER A 401 -12.03 -3.68 26.21
N ARG A 402 -11.49 -3.15 25.11
CA ARG A 402 -10.48 -2.09 25.13
C ARG A 402 -11.08 -0.75 24.75
N TYR A 403 -10.54 0.31 25.31
CA TYR A 403 -11.02 1.68 25.08
C TYR A 403 -9.84 2.62 24.94
N THR A 404 -9.91 3.53 23.97
CA THR A 404 -8.94 4.61 23.86
C THR A 404 -9.13 5.59 25.00
N LEU A 405 -8.05 5.84 25.76
CA LEU A 405 -8.00 6.83 26.82
C LEU A 405 -8.20 8.25 26.24
N PRO A 406 -8.64 9.22 27.06
CA PRO A 406 -9.01 10.56 26.60
C PRO A 406 -7.82 11.46 26.21
N ILE A 407 -6.70 10.86 25.81
CA ILE A 407 -5.40 11.50 25.60
C ILE A 407 -4.92 11.22 24.18
N GLN A 408 -4.49 12.27 23.49
CA GLN A 408 -3.71 12.18 22.25
C GLN A 408 -2.48 13.07 22.36
N PHE A 409 -1.33 12.53 21.95
CA PHE A 409 -0.10 13.26 21.78
C PHE A 409 0.15 13.50 20.29
N ASN A 410 0.54 14.71 19.88
CA ASN A 410 0.97 15.00 18.51
C ASN A 410 2.46 15.28 18.46
N PHE A 411 3.20 14.52 17.64
CA PHE A 411 4.66 14.67 17.54
C PHE A 411 5.09 16.03 17.00
N GLU A 412 4.27 16.63 16.13
CA GLU A 412 4.52 17.96 15.55
C GLU A 412 3.62 19.05 16.19
N GLY A 413 3.06 18.78 17.38
CA GLY A 413 2.18 19.74 18.06
C GLY A 413 2.94 20.97 18.61
N GLN A 414 2.21 22.06 18.85
CA GLN A 414 2.74 23.30 19.44
C GLN A 414 2.16 23.57 20.83
N THR A 415 2.87 24.33 21.66
CA THR A 415 2.43 24.71 23.02
C THR A 415 1.68 26.04 23.07
N ASP A 416 1.52 26.73 21.92
CA ASP A 416 0.78 27.99 21.83
C ASP A 416 -0.73 27.75 21.89
N GLU A 417 -1.32 28.08 23.04
CA GLU A 417 -2.75 27.90 23.33
C GLU A 417 -3.69 28.87 22.58
N THR A 418 -3.14 29.81 21.80
CA THR A 418 -3.90 30.67 20.88
C THR A 418 -4.21 29.97 19.55
N GLN A 419 -3.54 28.85 19.27
CA GLN A 419 -3.73 28.05 18.05
C GLN A 419 -4.97 27.12 18.18
N PRO A 420 -5.55 26.65 17.06
CA PRO A 420 -6.63 25.67 17.09
C PRO A 420 -6.26 24.39 17.84
N SER A 421 -7.18 23.85 18.65
CA SER A 421 -6.94 22.69 19.54
C SER A 421 -6.33 21.49 18.83
N SER A 422 -6.73 21.25 17.58
CA SER A 422 -6.22 20.20 16.69
C SER A 422 -4.71 20.28 16.38
N ARG A 423 -3.96 21.21 16.97
CA ARG A 423 -2.54 21.47 16.73
C ARG A 423 -1.68 21.45 18.00
N TRP A 424 -2.29 21.30 19.17
CA TRP A 424 -1.53 21.27 20.42
C TRP A 424 -0.74 19.98 20.59
N VAL A 425 0.36 20.03 21.36
CA VAL A 425 1.13 18.84 21.73
C VAL A 425 0.21 17.80 22.39
N TRP A 426 -0.62 18.23 23.33
CA TRP A 426 -1.64 17.41 23.96
C TRP A 426 -3.03 17.80 23.48
N GLN A 427 -3.84 16.80 23.18
CA GLN A 427 -5.24 16.96 22.82
C GLN A 427 -6.13 16.01 23.59
N GLN A 428 -7.35 16.48 23.84
CA GLN A 428 -8.42 15.61 24.27
C GLN A 428 -8.81 14.69 23.11
N TYR A 429 -8.95 13.39 23.40
CA TYR A 429 -9.49 12.43 22.44
C TYR A 429 -10.80 11.85 22.96
N ASN A 430 -11.92 12.34 22.44
CA ASN A 430 -13.25 11.93 22.89
C ASN A 430 -13.41 11.96 24.42
N ALA A 431 -12.84 12.99 25.09
CA ALA A 431 -12.87 13.08 26.55
C ALA A 431 -14.30 13.11 27.13
N HIS A 432 -15.28 13.50 26.31
CA HIS A 432 -16.69 13.48 26.69
C HIS A 432 -17.24 12.07 26.92
N TYR A 433 -16.59 11.02 26.42
CA TYR A 433 -16.94 9.64 26.79
C TYR A 433 -16.55 9.29 28.22
N TRP A 434 -15.60 10.03 28.80
CA TRP A 434 -15.00 9.77 30.11
C TRP A 434 -15.46 10.76 31.18
N TYR A 435 -15.89 11.96 30.79
CA TYR A 435 -16.28 13.02 31.70
C TYR A 435 -17.41 13.88 31.11
N ASP A 436 -18.34 14.33 31.94
CA ASP A 436 -19.46 15.21 31.58
C ASP A 436 -19.46 16.45 32.49
N GLU A 437 -19.43 17.65 31.91
CA GLU A 437 -19.46 18.90 32.69
C GLU A 437 -20.81 19.15 33.37
N ALA A 438 -21.90 18.66 32.78
CA ALA A 438 -23.25 18.84 33.31
C ALA A 438 -23.57 17.83 34.43
N LEU A 439 -22.90 16.68 34.42
CA LEU A 439 -22.98 15.63 35.43
C LEU A 439 -21.57 15.31 35.94
N PRO A 440 -20.95 16.21 36.74
CA PRO A 440 -19.56 16.08 37.15
C PRO A 440 -19.30 14.73 37.84
N GLY A 441 -18.39 13.97 37.25
CA GLY A 441 -18.03 12.62 37.64
C GLY A 441 -17.37 11.86 36.49
N LEU A 442 -16.32 11.11 36.80
CA LEU A 442 -15.71 10.18 35.84
C LEU A 442 -16.68 9.06 35.51
N ARG A 443 -16.80 8.72 34.24
CA ARG A 443 -17.63 7.63 33.73
C ARG A 443 -16.86 6.77 32.74
N LEU A 444 -17.33 5.54 32.57
CA LEU A 444 -16.80 4.67 31.52
C LEU A 444 -17.50 4.96 30.18
N PRO A 445 -16.77 4.89 29.05
CA PRO A 445 -17.37 4.96 27.74
C PRO A 445 -18.45 3.89 27.53
N SER A 446 -19.45 4.20 26.70
CA SER A 446 -20.39 3.18 26.20
C SER A 446 -19.63 2.04 25.52
N LYS A 447 -20.12 0.81 25.64
CA LYS A 447 -19.54 -0.38 24.99
C LYS A 447 -19.44 -0.24 23.47
N THR A 448 -20.34 0.52 22.84
CA THR A 448 -20.27 0.84 21.41
C THR A 448 -19.08 1.71 21.01
N LYS A 449 -18.33 2.25 21.99
CA LYS A 449 -17.11 3.04 21.79
C LYS A 449 -15.84 2.24 22.09
N ALA A 450 -15.94 0.92 22.25
CA ALA A 450 -14.79 0.06 22.40
C ALA A 450 -13.86 0.15 21.17
N PHE A 451 -12.56 0.13 21.43
CA PHE A 451 -11.50 0.05 20.43
C PHE A 451 -11.67 -1.19 19.54
N ASP A 452 -12.07 -2.31 20.13
CA ASP A 452 -12.39 -3.56 19.43
C ASP A 452 -13.40 -3.35 18.29
N ASN A 453 -14.42 -2.53 18.55
CA ASN A 453 -15.54 -2.31 17.63
C ASN A 453 -15.27 -1.23 16.57
N ASN A 454 -14.42 -0.26 16.88
CA ASN A 454 -14.26 0.96 16.06
C ASN A 454 -12.86 1.11 15.45
N CYS A 455 -11.87 0.35 15.91
CA CYS A 455 -10.49 0.54 15.49
C CYS A 455 -9.84 -0.77 15.06
N ALA A 456 -9.99 -1.86 15.83
CA ALA A 456 -9.27 -3.11 15.57
C ALA A 456 -9.49 -3.66 14.14
N GLY A 457 -10.69 -3.50 13.57
CA GLY A 457 -11.00 -4.12 12.27
C GLY A 457 -10.27 -3.59 11.04
N CYS A 458 -9.73 -2.38 11.10
CA CYS A 458 -8.86 -1.84 10.04
C CYS A 458 -7.37 -2.02 10.35
N HIS A 459 -7.05 -2.69 11.46
CA HIS A 459 -5.69 -2.87 11.93
C HIS A 459 -5.31 -4.33 12.09
N PHE A 460 -6.25 -5.26 12.30
CA PHE A 460 -5.91 -6.65 12.62
C PHE A 460 -5.91 -7.53 11.38
N THR A 461 -4.89 -8.37 11.23
CA THR A 461 -4.89 -9.41 10.19
C THR A 461 -5.84 -10.54 10.61
N GLY A 462 -6.67 -11.04 9.68
CA GLY A 462 -7.66 -12.08 9.98
C GLY A 462 -8.76 -11.63 10.94
N PHE A 463 -9.08 -10.33 10.97
CA PHE A 463 -9.97 -9.75 11.96
C PHE A 463 -11.35 -10.42 12.03
N SER A 464 -11.78 -10.69 13.27
CA SER A 464 -13.18 -10.95 13.58
C SER A 464 -13.60 -10.29 14.90
N LEU A 465 -14.91 -10.10 15.06
CA LEU A 465 -15.49 -9.41 16.19
C LEU A 465 -16.61 -10.25 16.81
N THR A 466 -16.52 -10.48 18.13
CA THR A 466 -17.58 -11.11 18.91
C THR A 466 -18.15 -10.15 19.94
N GLY A 467 -19.36 -10.46 20.44
CA GLY A 467 -20.07 -9.65 21.42
C GLY A 467 -21.01 -8.62 20.80
N ASP A 468 -21.52 -7.72 21.64
CA ASP A 468 -22.52 -6.72 21.27
C ASP A 468 -22.49 -5.50 22.20
N SER A 469 -23.36 -4.53 21.95
CA SER A 469 -23.47 -3.28 22.72
C SER A 469 -23.91 -3.49 24.19
N THR A 470 -24.41 -4.66 24.54
CA THR A 470 -24.84 -5.04 25.89
C THR A 470 -23.76 -5.82 26.64
N ALA A 471 -23.16 -6.84 26.02
CA ALA A 471 -22.13 -7.69 26.60
C ALA A 471 -20.76 -7.00 26.61
N GLY A 472 -20.46 -6.21 25.57
CA GLY A 472 -19.12 -5.71 25.28
C GLY A 472 -18.59 -6.41 24.03
N TYR A 473 -17.57 -5.83 23.43
CA TYR A 473 -16.96 -6.33 22.20
C TYR A 473 -15.61 -6.95 22.49
N LYS A 474 -15.27 -8.00 21.75
CA LYS A 474 -13.97 -8.65 21.79
C LYS A 474 -13.48 -8.83 20.35
N ALA A 475 -12.39 -8.13 20.03
CA ALA A 475 -11.70 -8.29 18.75
C ALA A 475 -10.77 -9.51 18.79
N HIS A 476 -10.66 -10.17 17.64
CA HIS A 476 -9.79 -11.32 17.39
C HIS A 476 -8.93 -11.02 16.15
N ALA A 477 -7.71 -11.53 16.16
CA ALA A 477 -6.78 -11.49 15.03
C ALA A 477 -6.23 -12.90 14.79
N VAL A 478 -5.51 -13.09 13.69
CA VAL A 478 -4.84 -14.37 13.43
C VAL A 478 -3.75 -14.63 14.48
N PRO A 479 -3.73 -15.81 15.12
CA PRO A 479 -2.62 -16.22 15.98
C PRO A 479 -1.31 -16.33 15.20
N ASP A 480 -0.21 -15.83 15.78
CA ASP A 480 1.12 -15.89 15.18
C ASP A 480 2.19 -16.10 16.27
N ALA A 481 3.17 -16.97 16.01
CA ALA A 481 4.23 -17.27 16.97
C ALA A 481 5.11 -16.06 17.33
N ASN A 482 5.15 -15.06 16.45
CA ASN A 482 5.83 -13.78 16.61
C ASN A 482 4.84 -12.61 16.73
N GLY A 483 3.57 -12.89 17.02
CA GLY A 483 2.54 -11.90 17.32
C GLY A 483 2.92 -11.04 18.53
N GLU A 484 2.34 -9.85 18.63
CA GLU A 484 2.80 -8.85 19.60
C GLU A 484 2.36 -9.11 21.05
N MET A 485 1.19 -9.68 21.25
CA MET A 485 0.66 -10.08 22.56
C MET A 485 -0.54 -11.00 22.39
N ASP A 486 -0.94 -11.69 23.45
CA ASP A 486 -2.25 -12.36 23.58
C ASP A 486 -3.33 -11.29 23.85
N TYR A 487 -3.82 -10.69 22.77
CA TYR A 487 -4.82 -9.64 22.75
C TYR A 487 -6.15 -10.18 23.25
N ASP A 488 -6.57 -11.34 22.78
CA ASP A 488 -7.90 -11.86 23.01
C ASP A 488 -7.99 -12.69 24.33
N GLY A 489 -6.87 -13.23 24.82
CA GLY A 489 -6.78 -13.99 26.07
C GLY A 489 -7.01 -15.49 25.90
N ASP A 490 -6.76 -16.05 24.71
CA ASP A 490 -6.85 -17.48 24.43
C ASP A 490 -5.52 -18.23 24.67
N GLY A 491 -4.46 -17.49 25.01
CA GLY A 491 -3.13 -18.01 25.28
C GLY A 491 -2.19 -17.99 24.06
N LEU A 492 -2.63 -17.46 22.92
CA LEU A 492 -1.82 -17.30 21.72
C LEU A 492 -1.59 -15.82 21.44
N ALA A 493 -0.38 -15.44 21.03
CA ALA A 493 -0.14 -14.08 20.57
C ALA A 493 -0.74 -13.90 19.17
N GLU A 494 -1.33 -12.74 18.89
CA GLU A 494 -1.96 -12.46 17.60
C GLU A 494 -1.29 -11.31 16.84
N MET A 495 -1.54 -11.28 15.53
CA MET A 495 -1.07 -10.25 14.61
C MET A 495 -1.97 -9.01 14.67
N MET A 496 -1.64 -8.05 15.54
CA MET A 496 -2.46 -6.84 15.80
C MET A 496 -2.31 -5.72 14.76
N ASN A 497 -1.63 -6.00 13.64
CA ASN A 497 -1.36 -5.06 12.56
C ASN A 497 -1.71 -5.66 11.19
N ILE A 498 -1.74 -4.81 10.15
CA ILE A 498 -2.03 -5.21 8.77
C ILE A 498 -0.78 -5.86 8.20
N SER A 499 -0.92 -7.13 7.78
CA SER A 499 0.17 -7.92 7.21
C SER A 499 -0.27 -8.69 5.97
N CYS A 500 0.54 -9.66 5.51
CA CYS A 500 0.44 -10.29 4.20
C CYS A 500 -1.00 -10.74 3.88
N GLU A 501 -1.63 -11.47 4.80
CA GLU A 501 -2.94 -12.09 4.55
C GLU A 501 -4.10 -11.08 4.53
N SER A 502 -3.90 -9.84 5.00
CA SER A 502 -4.88 -8.77 4.82
C SER A 502 -5.05 -8.39 3.34
N CYS A 503 -3.98 -8.50 2.55
CA CYS A 503 -3.97 -8.14 1.13
C CYS A 503 -4.03 -9.35 0.20
N HIS A 504 -3.51 -10.50 0.65
CA HIS A 504 -3.37 -11.72 -0.14
C HIS A 504 -4.41 -12.80 0.21
N GLY A 505 -5.19 -12.59 1.28
CA GLY A 505 -6.14 -13.56 1.80
C GLY A 505 -5.47 -14.67 2.64
N PRO A 506 -6.28 -15.63 3.14
CA PRO A 506 -5.80 -16.72 3.99
C PRO A 506 -4.75 -17.62 3.33
N GLY A 507 -3.63 -17.87 4.01
CA GLY A 507 -2.46 -18.55 3.46
C GLY A 507 -2.38 -20.07 3.67
N SER A 508 -3.34 -20.71 4.38
CA SER A 508 -3.19 -22.13 4.74
C SER A 508 -3.01 -23.09 3.56
N GLU A 509 -3.83 -22.95 2.51
CA GLU A 509 -3.75 -23.80 1.32
C GLU A 509 -2.53 -23.49 0.46
N HIS A 510 -2.13 -22.21 0.42
CA HIS A 510 -0.89 -21.79 -0.23
C HIS A 510 0.32 -22.42 0.44
N TRP A 511 0.34 -22.43 1.78
CA TRP A 511 1.37 -23.08 2.58
C TRP A 511 1.40 -24.60 2.37
N GLU A 512 0.24 -25.27 2.32
CA GLU A 512 0.16 -26.71 2.03
C GLU A 512 0.71 -27.06 0.63
N LYS A 513 0.66 -26.12 -0.31
CA LYS A 513 1.20 -26.22 -1.67
C LYS A 513 2.54 -25.49 -1.84
N ALA A 514 3.30 -25.31 -0.76
CA ALA A 514 4.49 -24.45 -0.70
C ALA A 514 5.40 -24.54 -1.94
N GLY A 515 5.80 -23.36 -2.45
CA GLY A 515 6.75 -23.21 -3.56
C GLY A 515 6.14 -23.15 -4.96
N ARG A 516 4.80 -23.14 -5.10
CA ARG A 516 4.12 -23.16 -6.40
C ARG A 516 3.17 -21.99 -6.67
N GLY A 517 3.13 -20.94 -5.86
CA GLY A 517 2.28 -19.77 -6.18
C GLY A 517 0.75 -20.00 -6.18
N HIS A 518 0.25 -21.17 -5.78
CA HIS A 518 -1.18 -21.50 -5.83
C HIS A 518 -2.00 -20.97 -4.64
N ALA A 519 -3.32 -20.90 -4.83
CA ALA A 519 -4.32 -20.68 -3.78
C ALA A 519 -4.07 -19.42 -2.93
N ILE A 520 -3.57 -18.35 -3.56
CA ILE A 520 -3.30 -17.08 -2.90
C ILE A 520 -3.61 -15.92 -3.86
N VAL A 521 -4.16 -14.83 -3.34
CA VAL A 521 -4.48 -13.67 -4.17
C VAL A 521 -3.20 -12.91 -4.50
N THR A 522 -3.05 -12.54 -5.77
CA THR A 522 -1.98 -11.67 -6.27
C THR A 522 -2.60 -10.36 -6.75
N PRO A 523 -2.61 -9.31 -5.92
CA PRO A 523 -3.34 -8.07 -6.19
C PRO A 523 -3.04 -7.42 -7.55
N GLY A 524 -1.77 -7.45 -7.99
CA GLY A 524 -1.34 -6.87 -9.26
C GLY A 524 -1.89 -7.57 -10.51
N LEU A 525 -2.45 -8.77 -10.38
CA LEU A 525 -3.08 -9.51 -11.49
C LEU A 525 -4.60 -9.37 -11.50
N LEU A 526 -5.19 -8.65 -10.55
CA LEU A 526 -6.64 -8.45 -10.49
C LEU A 526 -7.10 -7.35 -11.45
N THR A 527 -8.39 -7.34 -11.78
CA THR A 527 -9.04 -6.13 -12.29
C THR A 527 -8.84 -4.94 -11.34
N PRO A 528 -8.81 -3.70 -11.85
CA PRO A 528 -8.49 -2.52 -11.04
C PRO A 528 -9.48 -2.31 -9.90
N GLU A 529 -10.77 -2.59 -10.11
CA GLU A 529 -11.82 -2.58 -9.08
C GLU A 529 -11.55 -3.53 -7.91
N ARG A 530 -11.10 -4.76 -8.18
CA ARG A 530 -10.83 -5.77 -7.16
C ARG A 530 -9.57 -5.44 -6.37
N GLU A 531 -8.52 -4.91 -7.00
CA GLU A 531 -7.35 -4.44 -6.26
C GLU A 531 -7.71 -3.25 -5.36
N VAL A 532 -8.41 -2.25 -5.88
CA VAL A 532 -8.81 -1.08 -5.08
C VAL A 532 -9.73 -1.51 -3.93
N ALA A 533 -10.59 -2.50 -4.14
CA ALA A 533 -11.45 -3.05 -3.10
C ALA A 533 -10.66 -3.57 -1.88
N ILE A 534 -9.49 -4.19 -2.07
CA ILE A 534 -8.60 -4.60 -0.97
C ILE A 534 -8.22 -3.39 -0.10
N CYS A 535 -7.81 -2.30 -0.72
CA CYS A 535 -7.42 -1.07 -0.01
C CYS A 535 -8.60 -0.37 0.68
N THR A 536 -9.82 -0.50 0.13
CA THR A 536 -11.01 0.17 0.70
C THR A 536 -11.39 -0.34 2.08
N GLN A 537 -10.92 -1.51 2.52
CA GLN A 537 -11.11 -2.03 3.88
C GLN A 537 -10.79 -0.99 4.95
N CYS A 538 -9.69 -0.27 4.73
CA CYS A 538 -9.10 0.64 5.71
C CYS A 538 -9.02 2.08 5.19
N HIS A 539 -8.86 2.27 3.86
CA HIS A 539 -8.70 3.58 3.23
C HIS A 539 -10.00 4.19 2.72
N SER A 540 -11.10 3.82 3.36
CA SER A 540 -12.40 4.43 3.17
C SER A 540 -13.08 4.67 4.53
N ARG A 541 -14.27 5.24 4.50
CA ARG A 541 -15.13 5.38 5.67
C ARG A 541 -16.46 4.69 5.41
N ALA A 542 -16.57 3.45 5.88
CA ALA A 542 -17.81 2.70 5.84
C ALA A 542 -18.17 2.18 7.23
N LEU A 543 -19.44 1.83 7.41
CA LEU A 543 -19.87 1.03 8.54
C LEU A 543 -20.09 -0.42 8.12
N GLY A 544 -19.64 -1.37 8.93
CA GLY A 544 -19.87 -2.79 8.75
C GLY A 544 -21.32 -3.23 8.96
N ILE A 545 -21.65 -4.45 8.56
CA ILE A 545 -22.94 -5.09 8.86
C ILE A 545 -22.92 -5.74 10.26
N GLY A 546 -21.86 -6.48 10.59
CA GLY A 546 -21.74 -7.20 11.86
C GLY A 546 -21.73 -6.31 13.11
N GLY A 547 -22.12 -6.85 14.28
CA GLY A 547 -21.86 -6.26 15.60
C GLY A 547 -22.60 -4.98 16.01
N GLY A 548 -23.45 -4.39 15.15
CA GLY A 548 -24.20 -3.17 15.48
C GLY A 548 -23.59 -1.89 14.93
N ALA A 549 -23.24 -1.89 13.63
CA ALA A 549 -22.61 -0.78 12.91
C ALA A 549 -21.20 -0.45 13.43
N THR A 550 -20.25 -1.34 13.13
CA THR A 550 -18.81 -1.15 13.37
C THR A 550 -18.21 -0.17 12.36
N GLU A 551 -17.06 0.44 12.65
CA GLU A 551 -16.29 1.21 11.66
C GLU A 551 -15.33 0.31 10.84
N ALA A 552 -15.68 -0.97 10.66
CA ALA A 552 -14.88 -1.97 9.94
C ALA A 552 -15.74 -2.76 8.96
N TYR A 553 -15.15 -3.23 7.85
CA TYR A 553 -15.82 -4.07 6.87
C TYR A 553 -16.03 -5.48 7.43
N LEU A 554 -17.28 -5.80 7.79
CA LEU A 554 -17.66 -7.03 8.48
C LEU A 554 -18.97 -7.60 7.94
N ASP A 555 -18.98 -8.91 7.71
CA ASP A 555 -20.20 -9.64 7.40
C ASP A 555 -21.14 -9.77 8.62
N ALA A 556 -22.29 -10.40 8.43
CA ALA A 556 -23.26 -10.64 9.49
C ALA A 556 -22.74 -11.54 10.64
N ASN A 557 -21.66 -12.28 10.42
CA ASN A 557 -21.01 -13.14 11.41
C ASN A 557 -19.85 -12.44 12.13
N GLY A 558 -19.60 -11.16 11.83
CA GLY A 558 -18.51 -10.40 12.43
C GLY A 558 -17.13 -10.77 11.87
N LYS A 559 -17.05 -11.36 10.66
CA LYS A 559 -15.78 -11.66 9.98
C LYS A 559 -15.46 -10.65 8.91
N THR A 560 -14.17 -10.32 8.77
CA THR A 560 -13.72 -9.48 7.67
C THR A 560 -13.78 -10.20 6.32
N PHE A 561 -13.70 -9.43 5.23
CA PHE A 561 -13.75 -9.98 3.89
C PHE A 561 -12.41 -10.60 3.47
N ARG A 562 -12.46 -11.49 2.47
CA ARG A 562 -11.27 -12.08 1.86
C ARG A 562 -10.82 -11.25 0.66
N ALA A 563 -9.52 -11.10 0.47
CA ALA A 563 -8.96 -10.37 -0.67
C ALA A 563 -9.50 -10.90 -2.01
N GLY A 564 -9.58 -10.03 -3.01
CA GLY A 564 -10.00 -10.40 -4.36
C GLY A 564 -11.51 -10.37 -4.64
N LEU A 565 -12.35 -9.93 -3.69
CA LEU A 565 -13.77 -9.69 -3.94
C LEU A 565 -14.00 -8.54 -4.92
N SER A 566 -15.09 -8.63 -5.69
CA SER A 566 -15.64 -7.49 -6.43
C SER A 566 -16.02 -6.39 -5.44
N ARG A 567 -15.97 -5.14 -5.89
CA ARG A 567 -16.50 -4.01 -5.13
C ARG A 567 -18.00 -4.22 -4.88
N LYS A 568 -18.76 -4.71 -5.84
CA LYS A 568 -20.18 -5.01 -5.68
C LYS A 568 -20.46 -5.97 -4.52
N ASP A 569 -19.72 -7.07 -4.42
CA ASP A 569 -19.84 -8.03 -3.32
C ASP A 569 -19.42 -7.43 -1.98
N LEU A 570 -18.38 -6.61 -1.99
CA LEU A 570 -17.92 -5.89 -0.81
C LEU A 570 -19.01 -4.96 -0.27
N LEU A 571 -19.58 -4.13 -1.15
CA LEU A 571 -20.64 -3.18 -0.80
C LEU A 571 -21.91 -3.89 -0.30
N THR A 572 -22.22 -5.06 -0.87
CA THR A 572 -23.43 -5.82 -0.56
C THR A 572 -23.32 -6.58 0.77
N ASN A 573 -22.19 -7.27 0.99
CA ASN A 573 -22.09 -8.28 2.03
C ASN A 573 -21.36 -7.80 3.30
N TYR A 574 -20.63 -6.67 3.25
CA TYR A 574 -19.74 -6.27 4.34
C TYR A 574 -19.98 -4.88 4.91
N ILE A 575 -20.76 -4.04 4.23
CA ILE A 575 -21.03 -2.67 4.71
C ILE A 575 -22.52 -2.38 4.76
N SER A 576 -22.93 -1.58 5.74
CA SER A 576 -24.30 -1.10 5.95
C SER A 576 -24.48 0.37 5.60
N ARG A 577 -23.39 1.15 5.53
CA ARG A 577 -23.41 2.59 5.22
C ARG A 577 -22.07 3.07 4.70
N LEU A 578 -22.07 4.05 3.80
CA LEU A 578 -20.90 4.83 3.40
C LEU A 578 -20.92 6.21 4.07
N ASP A 579 -19.77 6.70 4.53
CA ASP A 579 -19.56 8.06 5.04
C ASP A 579 -18.46 8.74 4.22
N ASP A 580 -18.83 9.28 3.06
CA ASP A 580 -17.89 9.97 2.17
C ASP A 580 -17.31 11.28 2.77
N GLY A 581 -17.82 11.74 3.92
CA GLY A 581 -17.13 12.71 4.78
C GLY A 581 -16.50 13.91 4.07
N MET A 582 -17.20 14.54 3.13
CA MET A 582 -16.69 15.65 2.32
C MET A 582 -16.87 17.00 3.01
N TRP A 583 -16.14 18.02 2.56
CA TRP A 583 -16.48 19.41 2.86
C TRP A 583 -17.87 19.74 2.32
N ASP A 584 -18.71 20.41 3.12
CA ASP A 584 -20.00 20.88 2.61
C ASP A 584 -19.80 22.14 1.74
N ALA A 585 -20.70 22.40 0.79
CA ALA A 585 -20.57 23.54 -0.12
C ALA A 585 -20.65 24.93 0.57
N ASN A 586 -21.10 24.99 1.82
CA ASN A 586 -21.13 26.22 2.62
C ASN A 586 -19.85 26.41 3.46
N LYS A 587 -19.03 25.37 3.64
CA LYS A 587 -17.81 25.35 4.48
C LYS A 587 -16.54 24.92 3.72
N GLY A 588 -16.67 24.52 2.46
CA GLY A 588 -15.59 24.16 1.55
C GLY A 588 -16.15 23.96 0.15
N ASP A 589 -15.48 23.13 -0.65
CA ASP A 589 -15.74 23.04 -2.09
C ASP A 589 -16.76 21.97 -2.52
N GLY A 590 -17.34 21.22 -1.58
CA GLY A 590 -18.27 20.14 -1.90
C GLY A 590 -17.63 18.93 -2.57
N LYS A 591 -16.29 18.88 -2.69
CA LYS A 591 -15.56 17.88 -3.46
C LYS A 591 -14.51 17.15 -2.63
N HIS A 592 -13.65 17.88 -1.93
CA HIS A 592 -12.53 17.28 -1.23
C HIS A 592 -12.94 16.63 0.09
N SER A 593 -12.34 15.48 0.37
CA SER A 593 -12.45 14.79 1.64
C SER A 593 -11.95 15.66 2.81
N LYS A 594 -12.66 15.65 3.94
CA LYS A 594 -12.27 16.41 5.15
C LYS A 594 -11.85 15.51 6.32
N LYS A 595 -12.17 14.22 6.27
CA LYS A 595 -11.89 13.26 7.33
C LYS A 595 -10.73 12.34 6.92
N HIS A 596 -10.02 11.79 7.91
CA HIS A 596 -9.00 10.80 7.64
C HIS A 596 -9.52 9.53 6.95
N HIS A 597 -8.57 8.87 6.28
CA HIS A 597 -8.65 7.58 5.60
C HIS A 597 -9.75 7.50 4.53
N GLN A 598 -9.76 8.48 3.62
CA GLN A 598 -10.68 8.55 2.49
C GLN A 598 -9.96 8.45 1.14
N GLN A 599 -8.71 7.99 1.13
CA GLN A 599 -7.89 7.95 -0.08
C GLN A 599 -8.53 7.09 -1.18
N ALA A 600 -9.07 5.92 -0.84
CA ALA A 600 -9.72 5.05 -1.82
C ALA A 600 -11.06 5.64 -2.30
N SER A 601 -11.84 6.25 -1.39
CA SER A 601 -13.08 6.95 -1.72
C SER A 601 -12.85 8.16 -2.65
N ASP A 602 -11.77 8.91 -2.44
CA ASP A 602 -11.34 9.96 -3.37
C ASP A 602 -10.90 9.33 -4.70
N PHE A 603 -10.03 8.33 -4.68
CA PHE A 603 -9.39 7.75 -5.85
C PHE A 603 -10.38 7.23 -6.90
N ILE A 604 -11.42 6.51 -6.49
CA ILE A 604 -12.42 5.95 -7.42
C ILE A 604 -13.21 7.02 -8.18
N LYS A 605 -13.27 8.26 -7.66
CA LYS A 605 -13.94 9.38 -8.33
C LYS A 605 -13.11 9.97 -9.48
N THR A 606 -11.85 9.58 -9.60
CA THR A 606 -10.88 10.22 -10.50
C THR A 606 -10.86 9.57 -11.88
N SER A 607 -10.33 10.30 -12.85
CA SER A 607 -10.05 9.74 -14.18
C SER A 607 -8.89 8.75 -14.17
N MET A 608 -8.06 8.69 -13.11
CA MET A 608 -7.00 7.69 -13.02
C MET A 608 -7.57 6.29 -12.84
N TYR A 609 -8.61 6.16 -12.01
CA TYR A 609 -9.32 4.89 -11.82
C TYR A 609 -10.07 4.43 -13.08
N ARG A 610 -10.58 5.38 -13.88
CA ARG A 610 -11.35 5.10 -15.10
C ARG A 610 -11.00 6.05 -16.25
N ASN A 611 -10.28 5.53 -17.23
CA ASN A 611 -10.01 6.18 -18.50
C ASN A 611 -9.76 5.13 -19.61
N SER A 612 -9.57 5.60 -20.84
CA SER A 612 -9.41 4.74 -22.02
C SER A 612 -7.98 4.26 -22.29
N THR A 613 -7.00 4.63 -21.47
CA THR A 613 -5.59 4.32 -21.70
C THR A 613 -5.02 3.39 -20.63
N GLN A 614 -5.17 3.74 -19.35
CA GLN A 614 -4.60 3.01 -18.23
C GLN A 614 -5.52 3.12 -17.01
N LEU A 615 -6.04 1.99 -16.54
CA LEU A 615 -6.88 1.90 -15.35
C LEU A 615 -5.99 1.72 -14.13
N MET A 616 -5.72 2.83 -13.44
CA MET A 616 -4.81 2.84 -12.31
C MET A 616 -5.47 2.31 -11.04
N THR A 617 -4.62 1.85 -10.14
CA THR A 617 -4.92 1.27 -8.83
C THR A 617 -4.02 1.91 -7.76
N CYS A 618 -4.20 1.50 -6.51
CA CYS A 618 -3.38 2.00 -5.42
C CYS A 618 -1.90 1.58 -5.58
N ALA A 619 -1.64 0.35 -6.04
CA ALA A 619 -0.28 -0.18 -6.17
C ALA A 619 0.46 0.38 -7.40
N ASP A 620 -0.18 1.12 -8.29
CA ASP A 620 0.55 1.85 -9.35
C ASP A 620 1.38 3.00 -8.76
N CYS A 621 0.95 3.56 -7.62
CA CYS A 621 1.65 4.66 -6.96
C CYS A 621 2.33 4.23 -5.64
N HIS A 622 1.78 3.22 -4.98
CA HIS A 622 2.26 2.73 -3.68
C HIS A 622 3.02 1.41 -3.79
N ASP A 623 3.99 1.24 -2.90
CA ASP A 623 4.76 0.01 -2.67
C ASP A 623 4.33 -0.59 -1.33
N PRO A 624 3.32 -1.47 -1.30
CA PRO A 624 2.76 -2.02 -0.06
C PRO A 624 3.79 -2.78 0.78
N HIS A 625 4.81 -3.36 0.14
CA HIS A 625 5.90 -4.08 0.80
C HIS A 625 6.96 -3.14 1.41
N GLY A 626 6.98 -1.88 0.97
CA GLY A 626 7.91 -0.87 1.47
C GLY A 626 9.37 -1.13 1.09
N ASN A 627 9.61 -1.84 -0.01
CA ASN A 627 10.91 -2.14 -0.61
C ASN A 627 11.69 -0.86 -0.95
N THR A 628 11.02 0.21 -1.41
CA THR A 628 11.67 1.46 -1.82
C THR A 628 12.34 2.21 -0.67
N GLY A 629 11.94 1.94 0.58
CA GLY A 629 12.41 2.72 1.72
C GLY A 629 11.78 4.10 1.85
N LEU A 630 10.94 4.50 0.89
CA LEU A 630 10.32 5.81 0.89
C LEU A 630 9.22 5.90 1.94
N ARG A 631 9.09 7.10 2.52
CA ARG A 631 8.07 7.39 3.51
C ARG A 631 6.69 7.22 2.87
N HIS A 632 5.72 6.72 3.64
CA HIS A 632 4.35 6.50 3.18
C HIS A 632 4.22 5.49 2.02
N GLN A 633 5.21 4.59 1.87
CA GLN A 633 5.11 3.44 0.97
C GLN A 633 4.83 3.88 -0.48
N ILE A 634 5.53 4.89 -0.99
CA ILE A 634 5.43 5.31 -2.40
C ILE A 634 6.47 4.57 -3.25
N ARG A 635 6.14 4.30 -4.53
CA ARG A 635 7.02 3.56 -5.46
C ARG A 635 8.23 4.36 -5.90
N GLU A 636 8.03 5.66 -6.05
CA GLU A 636 9.05 6.58 -6.53
C GLU A 636 8.99 7.89 -5.76
N ARG A 637 10.05 8.69 -5.83
CA ARG A 637 10.05 10.03 -5.26
C ARG A 637 8.98 10.88 -5.95
N LEU A 638 8.33 11.73 -5.16
CA LEU A 638 7.40 12.72 -5.70
C LEU A 638 8.19 13.73 -6.54
N ASP A 639 7.60 14.14 -7.66
CA ASP A 639 8.20 15.10 -8.58
C ASP A 639 8.60 16.38 -7.82
N ASN A 640 9.88 16.76 -7.91
CA ASN A 640 10.37 18.05 -7.45
C ASN A 640 11.10 18.74 -8.61
N SER A 641 11.34 20.04 -8.51
CA SER A 641 11.91 20.82 -9.62
C SER A 641 13.29 20.35 -10.10
N ASN A 642 14.00 19.58 -9.26
CA ASN A 642 15.35 19.08 -9.52
C ASN A 642 15.36 17.64 -10.09
N ALA A 643 14.21 16.99 -10.25
CA ALA A 643 14.15 15.68 -10.87
C ALA A 643 14.43 15.78 -12.37
N ALA A 644 15.06 14.75 -12.95
CA ALA A 644 15.25 14.70 -14.40
C ALA A 644 13.89 14.57 -15.10
N VAL A 645 13.83 15.00 -16.36
CA VAL A 645 12.60 14.84 -17.17
C VAL A 645 12.32 13.34 -17.34
N GLY A 646 11.10 12.92 -17.01
CA GLY A 646 10.66 11.52 -17.04
C GLY A 646 10.85 10.76 -15.72
N GLU A 647 11.54 11.34 -14.73
CA GLU A 647 11.64 10.78 -13.37
C GLU A 647 10.54 11.34 -12.47
N GLY A 648 10.03 10.49 -11.57
CA GLY A 648 9.04 10.87 -10.57
C GLY A 648 7.62 10.34 -10.84
N LEU A 649 6.90 10.19 -9.73
CA LEU A 649 5.64 9.45 -9.66
C LEU A 649 4.54 9.97 -10.60
N CYS A 650 4.47 11.27 -10.90
CA CYS A 650 3.43 11.78 -11.80
C CYS A 650 3.99 11.97 -13.22
N MET A 651 5.26 12.35 -13.35
CA MET A 651 5.87 12.64 -14.64
C MET A 651 6.04 11.42 -15.54
N SER A 652 6.08 10.21 -14.96
CA SER A 652 6.09 8.94 -15.69
C SER A 652 4.94 8.80 -16.71
N CYS A 653 3.81 9.47 -16.49
CA CYS A 653 2.65 9.46 -17.39
C CYS A 653 2.31 10.85 -17.95
N HIS A 654 2.76 11.92 -17.30
CA HIS A 654 2.39 13.30 -17.64
C HIS A 654 3.42 14.05 -18.48
N GLU A 655 4.56 13.45 -18.83
CA GLU A 655 5.61 14.10 -19.63
C GLU A 655 5.08 14.75 -20.92
N ASP A 656 4.26 14.03 -21.67
CA ASP A 656 3.71 14.49 -22.95
C ASP A 656 2.54 15.48 -22.79
N THR A 657 1.97 15.58 -21.60
CA THR A 657 0.87 16.50 -21.30
C THR A 657 1.34 17.91 -20.94
N LEU A 658 2.63 18.06 -20.63
CA LEU A 658 3.24 19.33 -20.28
C LEU A 658 3.98 19.93 -21.48
N PRO A 659 4.07 21.28 -21.57
CA PRO A 659 4.85 21.94 -22.62
C PRO A 659 6.28 21.40 -22.66
N ALA A 660 6.79 21.11 -23.86
CA ALA A 660 8.16 20.64 -24.03
C ALA A 660 9.17 21.69 -23.52
N ALA A 661 10.06 21.29 -22.63
CA ALA A 661 11.12 22.13 -22.11
C ALA A 661 12.34 21.29 -21.70
N ALA A 662 13.48 21.96 -21.48
CA ALA A 662 14.77 21.31 -21.23
C ALA A 662 14.85 20.63 -19.85
N THR A 663 14.10 21.13 -18.86
CA THR A 663 14.06 20.58 -17.49
C THR A 663 12.63 20.46 -16.97
N LEU A 664 12.41 19.63 -15.95
CA LEU A 664 11.10 19.53 -15.29
C LEU A 664 10.66 20.86 -14.69
N ALA A 665 11.59 21.62 -14.10
CA ALA A 665 11.33 22.97 -13.61
C ALA A 665 10.78 23.89 -14.70
N ASP A 666 11.35 23.85 -15.91
CA ASP A 666 10.88 24.66 -17.04
C ASP A 666 9.49 24.23 -17.51
N ARG A 667 9.21 22.92 -17.55
CA ARG A 667 7.89 22.38 -17.90
C ARG A 667 6.82 22.81 -16.89
N GLN A 668 7.15 22.75 -15.59
CA GLN A 668 6.28 23.21 -14.51
C GLN A 668 6.02 24.71 -14.60
N GLN A 669 7.06 25.54 -14.83
CA GLN A 669 6.90 26.97 -15.02
C GLN A 669 6.02 27.30 -16.23
N ALA A 670 6.20 26.60 -17.35
CA ALA A 670 5.36 26.79 -18.53
C ALA A 670 3.90 26.41 -18.24
N HIS A 671 3.66 25.30 -17.53
CA HIS A 671 2.33 24.90 -17.08
C HIS A 671 1.70 25.96 -16.17
N TRP A 672 2.44 26.47 -15.18
CA TRP A 672 1.98 27.53 -14.27
C TRP A 672 1.62 28.80 -15.03
N ALA A 673 2.46 29.22 -15.98
CA ALA A 673 2.20 30.39 -16.81
C ALA A 673 0.92 30.23 -17.64
N GLN A 674 0.66 29.04 -18.20
CA GLN A 674 -0.61 28.74 -18.90
C GLN A 674 -1.84 28.83 -17.97
N LYS A 675 -1.66 28.59 -16.67
CA LYS A 675 -2.72 28.76 -15.65
C LYS A 675 -2.77 30.18 -15.07
N GLY A 676 -1.98 31.12 -15.61
CA GLY A 676 -1.95 32.51 -15.15
C GLY A 676 -1.17 32.73 -13.86
N ILE A 677 -0.35 31.76 -13.44
CA ILE A 677 0.50 31.84 -12.25
C ILE A 677 1.87 32.37 -12.70
N VAL A 678 2.17 33.63 -12.38
CA VAL A 678 3.41 34.33 -12.79
C VAL A 678 4.26 34.74 -11.59
N ASN A 679 5.58 34.87 -11.80
CA ASN A 679 6.57 35.28 -10.78
C ASN A 679 6.69 34.34 -9.56
N VAL A 680 6.68 33.03 -9.79
CA VAL A 680 6.89 32.01 -8.74
C VAL A 680 8.39 31.89 -8.46
N GLY A 681 8.85 32.57 -7.40
CA GLY A 681 10.27 32.65 -7.05
C GLY A 681 10.77 31.56 -6.10
N MET A 682 10.30 30.30 -6.17
CA MET A 682 10.89 29.19 -5.40
C MET A 682 10.79 27.83 -6.11
N LEU A 683 11.90 27.07 -6.01
CA LEU A 683 12.24 25.85 -6.74
C LEU A 683 11.72 24.55 -6.06
N ASP A 684 10.73 24.55 -5.18
CA ASP A 684 10.36 23.32 -4.43
C ASP A 684 8.85 22.98 -4.45
N ILE A 685 8.06 23.57 -5.35
CA ILE A 685 6.64 23.19 -5.52
C ILE A 685 6.54 22.04 -6.52
N GLY A 686 6.09 20.86 -6.05
CA GLY A 686 5.81 19.70 -6.87
C GLY A 686 4.33 19.60 -7.29
N CYS A 687 4.03 18.69 -8.22
CA CYS A 687 2.67 18.42 -8.71
C CYS A 687 1.70 18.13 -7.55
N VAL A 688 2.14 17.31 -6.59
CA VAL A 688 1.37 16.87 -5.43
C VAL A 688 1.02 18.00 -4.46
N ASP A 689 1.78 19.09 -4.41
CA ASP A 689 1.48 20.21 -3.52
C ASP A 689 0.18 20.94 -3.94
N CYS A 690 -0.09 20.96 -5.25
CA CYS A 690 -1.30 21.52 -5.82
C CYS A 690 -2.42 20.48 -5.96
N HIS A 691 -2.11 19.31 -6.53
CA HIS A 691 -3.10 18.32 -6.91
C HIS A 691 -3.46 17.33 -5.79
N MET A 692 -2.61 17.16 -4.78
CA MET A 692 -2.84 16.28 -3.64
C MET A 692 -2.79 17.05 -2.32
N SER A 693 -3.44 18.21 -2.34
CA SER A 693 -3.51 19.13 -1.21
C SER A 693 -4.01 18.44 0.07
N LYS A 694 -3.47 18.86 1.23
CA LYS A 694 -3.80 18.26 2.52
C LYS A 694 -5.12 18.79 3.08
N THR A 695 -6.23 18.30 2.52
CA THR A 695 -7.60 18.75 2.85
C THR A 695 -8.21 18.02 4.04
N ALA A 696 -7.72 16.82 4.35
CA ALA A 696 -8.27 15.93 5.36
C ALA A 696 -7.45 15.93 6.66
N LYS A 697 -8.13 15.73 7.79
CA LYS A 697 -7.50 15.66 9.11
C LYS A 697 -7.65 14.28 9.76
N SER A 698 -6.57 13.81 10.38
CA SER A 698 -6.57 12.63 11.24
C SER A 698 -6.74 12.95 12.73
N GLY A 699 -6.80 14.23 13.08
CA GLY A 699 -6.74 14.70 14.47
C GLY A 699 -5.44 15.44 14.79
N SER A 700 -4.51 15.47 13.83
CA SER A 700 -3.38 16.40 13.81
C SER A 700 -3.53 17.37 12.63
N GLY A 701 -2.61 18.30 12.48
CA GLY A 701 -2.42 19.03 11.25
C GLY A 701 -1.49 20.20 11.45
N ARG A 702 -1.34 21.04 10.43
CA ARG A 702 -0.16 21.89 10.32
C ARG A 702 -0.52 23.36 10.13
N ARG A 703 0.12 24.23 10.91
CA ARG A 703 0.13 25.67 10.64
C ARG A 703 0.94 25.91 9.38
N GLN A 704 0.37 26.71 8.49
CA GLN A 704 1.05 27.12 7.26
C GLN A 704 1.45 28.59 7.41
N LEU A 705 0.78 29.50 6.69
CA LEU A 705 1.13 30.92 6.62
C LEU A 705 0.21 31.81 7.46
N THR A 706 0.65 33.03 7.77
CA THR A 706 -0.20 34.12 8.27
C THR A 706 -0.21 35.25 7.23
N ILE A 707 -1.39 35.65 6.75
CA ILE A 707 -1.57 36.71 5.74
C ILE A 707 -2.48 37.79 6.32
N ALA A 708 -2.04 39.05 6.32
CA ALA A 708 -2.80 40.21 6.80
C ALA A 708 -3.44 39.99 8.20
N GLY A 709 -2.70 39.35 9.12
CA GLY A 709 -3.17 39.01 10.46
C GLY A 709 -4.06 37.77 10.57
N THR A 710 -4.42 37.14 9.44
CA THR A 710 -5.19 35.89 9.41
C THR A 710 -4.26 34.69 9.28
N ALA A 711 -4.34 33.74 10.21
CA ALA A 711 -3.56 32.50 10.18
C ALA A 711 -4.28 31.40 9.38
N TYR A 712 -3.52 30.67 8.55
CA TYR A 712 -4.01 29.59 7.70
C TYR A 712 -3.41 28.24 8.08
N TYR A 713 -4.20 27.18 7.87
CA TYR A 713 -3.89 25.83 8.33
C TYR A 713 -4.26 24.80 7.27
N SER A 714 -3.48 23.71 7.22
CA SER A 714 -3.78 22.53 6.42
C SER A 714 -3.99 21.30 7.28
N GLY A 715 -4.63 20.28 6.71
CA GLY A 715 -4.71 18.94 7.28
C GLY A 715 -3.35 18.24 7.28
N ASP A 716 -3.36 16.95 7.64
CA ASP A 716 -2.20 16.06 7.66
C ASP A 716 -2.29 14.93 6.64
N VAL A 717 -3.45 14.76 5.99
CA VAL A 717 -3.70 13.73 4.97
C VAL A 717 -3.94 14.41 3.62
N SER A 718 -3.17 13.99 2.62
CA SER A 718 -3.32 14.43 1.22
C SER A 718 -4.59 13.85 0.59
N SER A 719 -5.35 14.70 -0.11
CA SER A 719 -6.46 14.22 -0.94
C SER A 719 -5.93 13.40 -2.11
N HIS A 720 -6.71 12.40 -2.51
CA HIS A 720 -6.43 11.54 -3.66
C HIS A 720 -7.43 11.78 -4.80
N LEU A 721 -7.99 13.00 -4.88
CA LEU A 721 -8.81 13.43 -6.01
C LEU A 721 -7.99 13.92 -7.19
N PHE A 722 -6.71 14.27 -6.96
CA PHE A 722 -5.81 14.90 -7.95
C PHE A 722 -6.36 16.21 -8.54
N ASP A 723 -7.34 16.82 -7.87
CA ASP A 723 -7.96 18.10 -8.21
C ASP A 723 -7.33 19.23 -7.40
N VAL A 724 -7.31 20.43 -7.99
CA VAL A 724 -6.79 21.62 -7.30
C VAL A 724 -7.96 22.36 -6.64
N PRO A 725 -8.03 22.42 -5.29
CA PRO A 725 -9.10 23.16 -4.62
C PRO A 725 -9.00 24.64 -4.97
N ARG A 726 -10.11 25.25 -5.42
CA ARG A 726 -10.12 26.63 -5.94
C ARG A 726 -10.50 27.64 -4.86
N ARG A 727 -9.79 28.76 -4.78
CA ARG A 727 -10.06 29.86 -3.83
C ARG A 727 -11.51 30.33 -3.83
N THR A 728 -12.08 30.49 -5.03
CA THR A 728 -13.46 30.97 -5.23
C THR A 728 -14.52 30.04 -4.67
N SER A 729 -14.19 28.77 -4.40
CA SER A 729 -15.12 27.78 -3.88
C SER A 729 -15.21 27.75 -2.34
N ILE A 730 -14.48 28.63 -1.63
CA ILE A 730 -14.45 28.61 -0.16
C ILE A 730 -14.93 29.94 0.43
N ALA A 731 -15.93 29.87 1.29
CA ALA A 731 -16.38 31.01 2.09
C ALA A 731 -15.23 31.51 2.98
N THR A 732 -14.92 32.80 2.93
CA THR A 732 -13.86 33.47 3.71
C THR A 732 -14.15 33.37 5.21
N LYS A 733 -13.77 32.27 5.85
CA LYS A 733 -13.77 32.14 7.32
C LYS A 733 -12.35 32.20 7.85
N ALA A 734 -11.97 33.37 8.33
CA ALA A 734 -10.76 33.54 9.13
C ALA A 734 -10.87 32.68 10.41
N GLY A 735 -9.85 31.86 10.69
CA GLY A 735 -9.74 31.06 11.92
C GLY A 735 -10.21 29.59 11.82
N ASP A 736 -10.87 29.19 10.73
CA ASP A 736 -11.27 27.80 10.47
C ASP A 736 -10.27 27.08 9.54
N MET A 737 -10.22 25.74 9.59
CA MET A 737 -9.47 24.93 8.62
C MET A 737 -10.07 25.09 7.22
N MET A 738 -9.22 25.25 6.22
CA MET A 738 -9.62 25.49 4.83
C MET A 738 -9.30 24.27 3.96
N ALA A 739 -10.14 23.97 2.97
CA ALA A 739 -9.86 22.94 1.97
C ALA A 739 -8.65 23.30 1.09
N ILE A 740 -8.27 24.58 0.99
CA ILE A 740 -7.02 25.01 0.36
C ILE A 740 -5.95 25.11 1.44
N PRO A 741 -4.85 24.33 1.34
CA PRO A 741 -3.68 24.62 2.14
C PRO A 741 -3.09 25.91 1.57
N TYR A 742 -3.32 27.05 2.21
CA TYR A 742 -2.46 28.22 2.04
C TYR A 742 -1.11 27.90 2.68
N THR A 743 -0.38 26.94 2.08
CA THR A 743 1.00 26.61 2.44
C THR A 743 1.85 27.87 2.33
N ASN A 744 3.03 27.87 2.95
CA ASN A 744 3.99 28.96 2.77
C ASN A 744 4.32 29.21 1.29
N ALA A 745 4.25 28.18 0.44
CA ALA A 745 4.48 28.26 -0.99
C ALA A 745 3.27 28.78 -1.79
N CYS A 746 2.05 28.33 -1.48
CA CYS A 746 0.83 28.73 -2.20
C CYS A 746 0.32 30.12 -1.78
N GLY A 747 0.49 30.48 -0.50
CA GLY A 747 -0.10 31.66 0.07
C GLY A 747 0.39 32.95 -0.58
N LEU A 748 1.70 33.09 -0.80
CA LEU A 748 2.32 34.29 -1.37
C LEU A 748 1.78 34.63 -2.78
N CYS A 749 1.44 33.63 -3.60
CA CYS A 749 0.89 33.82 -4.94
C CYS A 749 -0.61 34.14 -4.92
N HIS A 750 -1.37 33.46 -4.05
CA HIS A 750 -2.83 33.58 -3.99
C HIS A 750 -3.33 34.67 -3.02
N VAL A 751 -2.45 35.47 -2.39
CA VAL A 751 -2.87 36.67 -1.64
C VAL A 751 -3.42 37.75 -2.58
N ASN A 752 -2.71 37.99 -3.69
CA ASN A 752 -2.95 39.12 -4.59
C ASN A 752 -3.58 38.71 -5.94
N ALA A 753 -3.68 37.41 -6.23
CA ALA A 753 -4.38 36.92 -7.42
C ALA A 753 -5.91 36.98 -7.18
N PRO A 754 -6.69 37.54 -8.12
CA PRO A 754 -8.14 37.72 -7.99
C PRO A 754 -8.91 36.42 -7.75
#